data_AF-A0A517YNE2-F1
#
_entry.id   AF-A0A517YNE2-F1
#
_cell.length_a   1.000
_cell.length_b   1.000
_cell.length_c   1.000
_cell.angle_alpha   90.00
_cell.angle_beta   90.00
_cell.angle_gamma   90.00
#
_symmetry.space_group_name_H-M   'P 1'
#
loop_
_entity.id
_entity.type
_entity.pdbx_description
1 polymer ?
#
loop_
_entity_poly.entity_id
_entity_poly.type
_entity_poly.pdbx_seq_one_letter_code
_entity_poly.pdbx_strand_id
1 'polypeptide(L)'
;MRRIAMVVAVLFFFVAGAPLVVPHSQALAQVVPAFNAQPLAQPVYAQPILAQPQRNAEAEQVRGWYRDYLGREPGPELTAWVELLRGGMSPVDVQATILGSDEFFNSKGRDQQTFVLETLQAVTWNQPTATDLRQWTDRLTQLRGDRFALVREILMTNTASQPNGAAGTIVDLSTRLVAAAKLLGDTAAFELTGTLQGQQVSLRSQALYDATESFRRAVAQRNFRPETLDQELRVVERSFDAVQTSLSNPPGTAPSTASIARRVSTLLSDTRASLRLPTDPIYGGGYPQPLPGNPGGTGAIETQRLLAQIDSISRGTQSIIQMYQSRGNQDYTYNTTLRDLDTFAGQLDNFRLSVQRSSSGQRLQWELQQLQQQAARITPQLMQGQPPVFTRLYWQSVESGLLQLSDTLARSTGIPSGTVPGGNFPGGTPTNPGPIYRPNQDLLLAIDQAMAQSDAFLAGLTPFVFGIPEVPRLQRDVRTLKGHLAEVRQSVVQGDAQLASGEQMRLIKIDFDTAYTRWSTIVEGYKLINYTKLSPVGRSIDQIDLMLQQDKTYVDVARPVYGSRVEQLLRALNQDSAAAQTALQGLVSYTEQRAIQQSLAQLDSYSQTLANLQRDRIRTYDDQRRTVALMQRVAQNIDANTVRLEDRALALRDRDGQLRGAELRRSLERINGALNDLEREVNQ
;
A
#
# COMPACT_ATOMS: atom_id res chain seq x y z
N MET A 1 -68.40 13.58 -9.78
CA MET A 1 -69.14 12.65 -8.87
C MET A 1 -68.17 12.08 -7.83
N ARG A 2 -68.70 11.56 -6.70
CA ARG A 2 -68.14 10.63 -5.67
C ARG A 2 -66.65 10.20 -5.79
N ARG A 3 -65.78 10.39 -4.76
CA ARG A 3 -65.51 9.55 -3.54
C ARG A 3 -65.06 8.10 -3.89
N ILE A 4 -64.03 7.46 -3.29
CA ILE A 4 -63.56 7.27 -1.88
C ILE A 4 -61.99 7.22 -1.86
N ALA A 5 -61.16 7.51 -0.84
CA ALA A 5 -61.25 7.88 0.60
C ALA A 5 -60.89 6.81 1.70
N MET A 6 -59.60 6.46 1.87
CA MET A 6 -58.98 5.77 3.04
C MET A 6 -57.49 6.23 3.13
N VAL A 7 -56.83 6.66 4.22
CA VAL A 7 -56.99 6.61 5.70
C VAL A 7 -56.37 5.38 6.40
N VAL A 8 -55.15 5.57 6.91
CA VAL A 8 -54.60 4.92 8.12
C VAL A 8 -53.87 6.00 8.92
N ALA A 9 -54.08 6.05 10.24
CA ALA A 9 -53.35 6.93 11.16
C ALA A 9 -53.00 6.14 12.42
N VAL A 10 -51.80 6.37 12.97
CA VAL A 10 -51.34 5.72 14.21
C VAL A 10 -50.99 6.81 15.22
N LEU A 11 -51.64 6.74 16.38
CA LEU A 11 -51.38 7.61 17.54
C LEU A 11 -50.18 7.08 18.33
N PHE A 12 -49.33 7.99 18.80
CA PHE A 12 -48.44 7.74 19.93
C PHE A 12 -48.68 8.82 20.99
N PHE A 13 -48.85 8.39 22.24
CA PHE A 13 -49.26 9.24 23.35
C PHE A 13 -48.51 8.80 24.63
N PHE A 14 -47.50 9.56 25.02
CA PHE A 14 -46.82 9.47 26.32
C PHE A 14 -46.37 10.90 26.67
N VAL A 15 -47.16 11.65 27.44
CA VAL A 15 -47.16 11.66 28.93
C VAL A 15 -45.82 12.16 29.48
N ALA A 16 -45.81 13.42 29.92
CA ALA A 16 -44.68 14.03 30.61
C ALA A 16 -44.70 13.70 32.12
N GLY A 17 -43.53 13.44 32.70
CA GLY A 17 -43.34 13.23 34.14
C GLY A 17 -42.56 14.39 34.77
N ALA A 18 -42.99 14.84 35.96
CA ALA A 18 -42.36 15.93 36.70
C ALA A 18 -41.11 15.47 37.49
N PRO A 19 -40.15 16.36 37.80
CA PRO A 19 -38.96 16.02 38.58
C PRO A 19 -39.30 15.75 40.06
N LEU A 20 -38.74 14.68 40.62
CA LEU A 20 -38.83 14.35 42.04
C LEU A 20 -37.76 15.12 42.85
N VAL A 21 -38.20 15.81 43.89
CA VAL A 21 -37.32 16.40 44.91
C VAL A 21 -37.15 15.39 46.05
N VAL A 22 -35.91 15.13 46.46
CA VAL A 22 -35.58 14.25 47.60
C VAL A 22 -34.90 15.08 48.70
N PRO A 23 -35.42 15.10 49.94
CA PRO A 23 -34.85 15.90 51.03
C PRO A 23 -33.91 15.11 51.96
N HIS A 24 -32.88 15.80 52.46
CA HIS A 24 -32.15 15.54 53.73
C HIS A 24 -31.35 14.23 53.89
N SER A 25 -30.10 14.37 54.35
CA SER A 25 -29.67 13.81 55.65
C SER A 25 -28.33 14.39 56.11
N GLN A 26 -28.07 14.32 57.41
CA GLN A 26 -26.95 15.00 58.08
C GLN A 26 -25.68 14.15 58.13
N ALA A 27 -24.52 14.80 58.23
CA ALA A 27 -23.26 14.13 58.56
C ALA A 27 -23.17 13.88 60.07
N LEU A 28 -22.77 12.67 60.47
CA LEU A 28 -22.30 12.35 61.82
C LEU A 28 -20.97 11.62 61.71
N ALA A 29 -19.93 12.17 62.34
CA ALA A 29 -18.64 11.50 62.47
C ALA A 29 -18.72 10.46 63.58
N GLN A 30 -18.30 9.22 63.30
CA GLN A 30 -18.05 8.21 64.32
C GLN A 30 -16.54 7.96 64.44
N VAL A 31 -16.03 8.11 65.67
CA VAL A 31 -14.66 7.73 66.04
C VAL A 31 -14.66 6.23 66.31
N VAL A 32 -13.76 5.49 65.64
CA VAL A 32 -13.53 4.07 65.89
C VAL A 32 -12.11 3.91 66.46
N PRO A 33 -11.92 3.27 67.63
CA PRO A 33 -10.60 3.10 68.23
C PRO A 33 -9.77 2.04 67.48
N ALA A 34 -8.45 2.17 67.52
CA ALA A 34 -7.54 1.19 66.97
C ALA A 34 -7.59 -0.14 67.74
N PHE A 35 -7.79 -1.25 67.04
CA PHE A 35 -7.67 -2.60 67.57
C PHE A 35 -6.43 -3.29 67.00
N ASN A 36 -5.71 -4.02 67.86
CA ASN A 36 -4.46 -4.68 67.49
C ASN A 36 -4.69 -5.83 66.50
N ALA A 37 -3.76 -5.98 65.55
CA ALA A 37 -3.81 -7.05 64.56
C ALA A 37 -3.39 -8.40 65.16
N GLN A 38 -4.20 -9.43 64.92
CA GLN A 38 -3.79 -10.84 65.00
C GLN A 38 -3.93 -11.45 63.60
N PRO A 39 -2.93 -12.19 63.09
CA PRO A 39 -2.98 -12.77 61.75
C PRO A 39 -3.90 -13.99 61.73
N LEU A 40 -5.19 -13.77 61.46
CA LEU A 40 -6.10 -14.85 61.10
C LEU A 40 -5.70 -15.42 59.74
N ALA A 41 -5.68 -16.75 59.62
CA ALA A 41 -5.39 -17.44 58.38
C ALA A 41 -6.40 -17.04 57.29
N GLN A 42 -5.90 -16.60 56.13
CA GLN A 42 -6.76 -16.18 55.03
C GLN A 42 -7.55 -17.40 54.50
N PRO A 43 -8.90 -17.33 54.42
CA PRO A 43 -9.65 -18.35 53.72
C PRO A 43 -9.27 -18.32 52.24
N VAL A 44 -9.03 -19.49 51.65
CA VAL A 44 -8.70 -19.62 50.23
C VAL A 44 -9.97 -19.35 49.42
N TYR A 45 -10.18 -18.08 49.06
CA TYR A 45 -11.20 -17.68 48.10
C TYR A 45 -10.84 -18.28 46.73
N ALA A 46 -11.43 -19.43 46.41
CA ALA A 46 -11.41 -19.98 45.07
C ALA A 46 -11.99 -18.93 44.11
N GLN A 47 -11.12 -18.28 43.33
CA GLN A 47 -11.57 -17.26 42.38
C GLN A 47 -12.51 -17.94 41.37
N PRO A 48 -13.72 -17.38 41.13
CA PRO A 48 -14.60 -17.92 40.12
C PRO A 48 -13.86 -17.87 38.78
N ILE A 49 -13.74 -19.03 38.13
CA ILE A 49 -13.11 -19.13 36.81
C ILE A 49 -13.98 -18.34 35.85
N LEU A 50 -13.61 -17.09 35.59
CA LEU A 50 -14.27 -16.24 34.61
C LEU A 50 -14.13 -16.94 33.26
N ALA A 51 -15.24 -17.53 32.80
CA ALA A 51 -15.29 -18.22 31.53
C ALA A 51 -14.77 -17.27 30.44
N GLN A 52 -13.71 -17.71 29.74
CA GLN A 52 -13.17 -16.94 28.63
C GLN A 52 -14.34 -16.65 27.66
N PRO A 53 -14.49 -15.42 27.15
CA PRO A 53 -15.59 -15.11 26.24
C PRO A 53 -15.46 -16.03 25.03
N GLN A 54 -16.38 -16.98 24.91
CA GLN A 54 -16.33 -18.00 23.86
C GLN A 54 -16.32 -17.27 22.52
N ARG A 55 -15.23 -17.46 21.75
CA ARG A 55 -15.15 -16.93 20.38
C ARG A 55 -16.26 -17.59 19.58
N ASN A 56 -17.33 -16.82 19.36
CA ASN A 56 -18.51 -17.27 18.64
C ASN A 56 -18.10 -17.54 17.18
N ALA A 57 -17.96 -18.81 16.81
CA ALA A 57 -17.32 -19.21 15.55
C ALA A 57 -18.11 -18.65 14.34
N GLU A 58 -19.43 -18.67 14.46
CA GLU A 58 -20.41 -18.08 13.54
C GLU A 58 -20.18 -16.57 13.35
N ALA A 59 -19.79 -15.83 14.40
CA ALA A 59 -19.48 -14.40 14.28
C ALA A 59 -18.17 -14.16 13.53
N GLU A 60 -17.12 -14.93 13.81
CA GLU A 60 -15.85 -14.79 13.08
C GLU A 60 -16.00 -15.21 11.62
N GLN A 61 -16.83 -16.23 11.34
CA GLN A 61 -17.18 -16.68 9.99
C GLN A 61 -17.93 -15.58 9.20
N VAL A 62 -18.95 -14.95 9.80
CA VAL A 62 -19.68 -13.83 9.18
C VAL A 62 -18.75 -12.63 8.95
N ARG A 63 -17.88 -12.28 9.90
CA ARG A 63 -16.86 -11.22 9.69
C ARG A 63 -15.92 -11.56 8.54
N GLY A 64 -15.55 -12.84 8.37
CA GLY A 64 -14.80 -13.32 7.22
C GLY A 64 -15.48 -12.94 5.90
N TRP A 65 -16.73 -13.36 5.71
CA TRP A 65 -17.51 -13.03 4.51
C TRP A 65 -17.68 -11.53 4.27
N TYR A 66 -17.91 -10.73 5.32
CA TYR A 66 -18.02 -9.28 5.20
C TYR A 66 -16.70 -8.63 4.74
N ARG A 67 -15.55 -9.07 5.27
CA ARG A 67 -14.23 -8.60 4.81
C ARG A 67 -13.94 -9.04 3.37
N ASP A 68 -14.18 -10.30 3.05
CA ASP A 68 -13.86 -10.89 1.73
C ASP A 68 -14.75 -10.37 0.60
N TYR A 69 -16.02 -10.05 0.88
CA TYR A 69 -17.01 -9.67 -0.13
C TYR A 69 -17.30 -8.16 -0.17
N LEU A 70 -17.34 -7.49 0.99
CA LEU A 70 -17.68 -6.07 1.11
C LEU A 70 -16.51 -5.17 1.54
N GLY A 71 -15.33 -5.74 1.85
CA GLY A 71 -14.14 -4.97 2.24
C GLY A 71 -14.25 -4.28 3.61
N ARG A 72 -15.26 -4.61 4.41
CA ARG A 72 -15.54 -3.99 5.73
C ARG A 72 -15.87 -5.03 6.80
N GLU A 73 -15.89 -4.63 8.06
CA GLU A 73 -16.53 -5.42 9.13
C GLU A 73 -18.06 -5.26 9.07
N PRO A 74 -18.84 -6.27 9.51
CA PRO A 74 -20.27 -6.16 9.73
C PRO A 74 -20.56 -5.25 10.94
N GLY A 75 -21.57 -4.41 10.82
CA GLY A 75 -22.05 -3.54 11.90
C GLY A 75 -23.08 -4.24 12.81
N PRO A 76 -24.19 -3.57 13.19
CA PRO A 76 -25.22 -4.19 14.04
C PRO A 76 -25.86 -5.44 13.43
N GLU A 77 -25.76 -5.63 12.11
CA GLU A 77 -26.24 -6.82 11.41
C GLU A 77 -25.49 -8.11 11.80
N LEU A 78 -24.28 -8.03 12.38
CA LEU A 78 -23.54 -9.21 12.84
C LEU A 78 -24.34 -10.07 13.83
N THR A 79 -25.04 -9.45 14.78
CA THR A 79 -25.85 -10.16 15.77
C THR A 79 -27.01 -10.90 15.10
N ALA A 80 -27.68 -10.25 14.14
CA ALA A 80 -28.76 -10.87 13.39
C ALA A 80 -28.28 -12.07 12.54
N TRP A 81 -27.11 -11.98 11.90
CA TRP A 81 -26.54 -13.12 11.17
C TRP A 81 -26.17 -14.29 12.09
N VAL A 82 -25.63 -14.01 13.28
CA VAL A 82 -25.35 -15.03 14.31
C VAL A 82 -26.65 -15.71 14.77
N GLU A 83 -27.70 -14.93 15.03
CA GLU A 83 -29.00 -15.46 15.46
C GLU A 83 -29.68 -16.28 14.35
N LEU A 84 -29.57 -15.86 13.08
CA LEU A 84 -30.07 -16.61 11.93
C LEU A 84 -29.33 -17.94 11.72
N LEU A 85 -27.99 -17.94 11.80
CA LEU A 85 -27.19 -19.18 11.72
C LEU A 85 -27.56 -20.16 12.85
N ARG A 86 -27.70 -19.66 14.09
CA ARG A 86 -28.16 -20.46 15.24
C ARG A 86 -29.62 -20.91 15.11
N GLY A 87 -30.45 -20.15 14.40
CA GLY A 87 -31.81 -20.50 14.02
C GLY A 87 -31.91 -21.50 12.86
N GLY A 88 -30.77 -21.97 12.32
CA GLY A 88 -30.73 -22.98 11.26
C GLY A 88 -30.73 -22.43 9.82
N MET A 89 -30.57 -21.12 9.62
CA MET A 89 -30.30 -20.57 8.29
C MET A 89 -28.94 -21.10 7.79
N SER A 90 -28.85 -21.54 6.54
CA SER A 90 -27.61 -22.15 6.07
C SER A 90 -26.50 -21.11 5.87
N PRO A 91 -25.22 -21.46 6.08
CA PRO A 91 -24.08 -20.63 5.71
C PRO A 91 -24.07 -20.19 4.23
N VAL A 92 -24.71 -20.96 3.34
CA VAL A 92 -24.86 -20.61 1.91
C VAL A 92 -25.88 -19.49 1.73
N ASP A 93 -27.02 -19.55 2.43
CA ASP A 93 -28.06 -18.51 2.35
C ASP A 93 -27.57 -17.18 2.94
N VAL A 94 -26.78 -17.21 4.02
CA VAL A 94 -26.19 -15.98 4.59
C VAL A 94 -25.21 -15.34 3.61
N GLN A 95 -24.29 -16.11 3.03
CA GLN A 95 -23.37 -15.62 1.99
C GLN A 95 -24.12 -15.08 0.76
N ALA A 96 -25.16 -15.79 0.30
CA ALA A 96 -26.00 -15.35 -0.80
C ALA A 96 -26.72 -14.02 -0.50
N THR A 97 -27.09 -13.77 0.76
CA THR A 97 -27.72 -12.50 1.17
C THR A 97 -26.70 -11.36 1.22
N ILE A 98 -25.47 -11.62 1.69
CA ILE A 98 -24.38 -10.61 1.73
C ILE A 98 -23.96 -10.19 0.32
N LEU A 99 -23.64 -11.15 -0.55
CA LEU A 99 -23.22 -10.92 -1.94
C LEU A 99 -24.39 -10.45 -2.84
N GLY A 100 -25.61 -10.93 -2.60
CA GLY A 100 -26.81 -10.51 -3.34
C GLY A 100 -27.34 -9.12 -2.92
N SER A 101 -26.79 -8.52 -1.88
CA SER A 101 -27.23 -7.24 -1.30
C SER A 101 -27.12 -6.07 -2.28
N ASP A 102 -27.92 -5.02 -2.04
CA ASP A 102 -27.75 -3.75 -2.75
C ASP A 102 -26.40 -3.10 -2.44
N GLU A 103 -25.80 -3.36 -1.27
CA GLU A 103 -24.49 -2.82 -0.91
C GLU A 103 -23.40 -3.37 -1.84
N PHE A 104 -23.33 -4.70 -2.02
CA PHE A 104 -22.39 -5.32 -2.95
C PHE A 104 -22.64 -4.82 -4.38
N PHE A 105 -23.90 -4.84 -4.85
CA PHE A 105 -24.26 -4.38 -6.20
C PHE A 105 -23.95 -2.89 -6.46
N ASN A 106 -24.19 -2.01 -5.46
CA ASN A 106 -23.84 -0.60 -5.53
C ASN A 106 -22.31 -0.40 -5.57
N SER A 107 -21.54 -1.19 -4.82
CA SER A 107 -20.07 -1.13 -4.84
C SER A 107 -19.47 -1.47 -6.21
N LYS A 108 -20.16 -2.31 -7.01
CA LYS A 108 -19.78 -2.69 -8.38
C LYS A 108 -20.44 -1.81 -9.45
N GLY A 109 -20.73 -0.54 -9.10
CA GLY A 109 -21.22 0.47 -10.04
C GLY A 109 -22.64 0.26 -10.56
N ARG A 110 -23.42 -0.67 -9.99
CA ARG A 110 -24.75 -1.11 -10.47
C ARG A 110 -24.79 -1.73 -11.87
N ASP A 111 -23.65 -2.15 -12.40
CA ASP A 111 -23.62 -2.92 -13.64
C ASP A 111 -23.84 -4.42 -13.38
N GLN A 112 -24.61 -5.08 -14.25
CA GLN A 112 -24.93 -6.51 -14.14
C GLN A 112 -23.74 -7.39 -14.52
N GLN A 113 -22.96 -7.04 -15.54
CA GLN A 113 -21.80 -7.87 -15.96
C GLN A 113 -20.69 -7.80 -14.90
N THR A 114 -20.39 -6.60 -14.41
CA THR A 114 -19.43 -6.36 -13.32
C THR A 114 -19.88 -7.06 -12.04
N PHE A 115 -21.17 -7.00 -11.67
CA PHE A 115 -21.71 -7.75 -10.54
C PHE A 115 -21.52 -9.27 -10.67
N VAL A 116 -21.81 -9.85 -11.84
CA VAL A 116 -21.64 -11.29 -12.08
C VAL A 116 -20.16 -11.70 -12.05
N LEU A 117 -19.28 -10.93 -12.70
CA LEU A 117 -17.82 -11.13 -12.70
C LEU A 117 -17.27 -11.15 -11.27
N GLU A 118 -17.61 -10.13 -10.48
CA GLU A 118 -17.12 -9.94 -9.12
C GLU A 118 -17.71 -10.99 -8.15
N THR A 119 -18.98 -11.38 -8.33
CA THR A 119 -19.59 -12.48 -7.58
C THR A 119 -18.86 -13.80 -7.85
N LEU A 120 -18.62 -14.12 -9.12
CA LEU A 120 -17.92 -15.35 -9.50
C LEU A 120 -16.47 -15.35 -8.98
N GLN A 121 -15.76 -14.22 -9.06
CA GLN A 121 -14.39 -14.09 -8.54
C GLN A 121 -14.34 -14.15 -7.00
N ALA A 122 -15.36 -13.63 -6.32
CA ALA A 122 -15.50 -13.73 -4.86
C ALA A 122 -15.78 -15.16 -4.38
N VAL A 123 -16.64 -15.91 -5.09
CA VAL A 123 -17.06 -17.27 -4.69
C VAL A 123 -16.08 -18.35 -5.16
N THR A 124 -15.56 -18.27 -6.39
CA THR A 124 -14.70 -19.31 -7.00
C THR A 124 -13.21 -19.08 -6.81
N TRP A 125 -12.80 -17.88 -6.35
CA TRP A 125 -11.42 -17.48 -6.10
C TRP A 125 -10.51 -17.51 -7.36
N ASN A 126 -11.11 -17.66 -8.53
CA ASN A 126 -10.46 -17.69 -9.84
C ASN A 126 -11.01 -16.56 -10.73
N GLN A 127 -10.28 -16.20 -11.79
CA GLN A 127 -10.79 -15.27 -12.80
C GLN A 127 -11.78 -16.03 -13.72
N PRO A 128 -13.07 -15.62 -13.81
CA PRO A 128 -14.07 -16.34 -14.61
C PRO A 128 -13.73 -16.29 -16.10
N THR A 129 -14.07 -17.34 -16.85
CA THR A 129 -13.92 -17.28 -18.31
C THR A 129 -15.02 -16.43 -18.94
N ALA A 130 -14.79 -15.96 -20.17
CA ALA A 130 -15.81 -15.24 -20.94
C ALA A 130 -17.08 -16.07 -21.21
N THR A 131 -16.97 -17.41 -21.17
CA THR A 131 -18.12 -18.33 -21.27
C THR A 131 -18.91 -18.33 -19.96
N ASP A 132 -18.25 -18.47 -18.82
CA ASP A 132 -18.90 -18.47 -17.49
C ASP A 132 -19.61 -17.14 -17.25
N LEU A 133 -18.94 -16.01 -17.52
CA LEU A 133 -19.49 -14.69 -17.35
C LEU A 133 -20.76 -14.49 -18.20
N ARG A 134 -20.77 -14.97 -19.44
CA ARG A 134 -21.96 -14.95 -20.30
C ARG A 134 -23.07 -15.83 -19.72
N GLN A 135 -22.78 -17.10 -19.41
CA GLN A 135 -23.74 -18.05 -18.85
C GLN A 135 -24.43 -17.51 -17.59
N TRP A 136 -23.68 -16.93 -16.66
CA TRP A 136 -24.24 -16.38 -15.42
C TRP A 136 -24.93 -15.02 -15.60
N THR A 137 -24.56 -14.22 -16.61
CA THR A 137 -25.30 -13.00 -16.99
C THR A 137 -26.64 -13.35 -17.65
N ASP A 138 -26.65 -14.34 -18.54
CA ASP A 138 -27.88 -14.89 -19.14
C ASP A 138 -28.76 -15.50 -18.05
N ARG A 139 -28.17 -16.17 -17.04
CA ARG A 139 -28.89 -16.72 -15.89
C ARG A 139 -29.51 -15.64 -15.01
N LEU A 140 -28.79 -14.55 -14.71
CA LEU A 140 -29.34 -13.40 -13.97
C LEU A 140 -30.53 -12.78 -14.72
N THR A 141 -30.45 -12.74 -16.06
CA THR A 141 -31.54 -12.28 -16.92
C THR A 141 -32.77 -13.19 -16.85
N GLN A 142 -32.58 -14.52 -16.88
CA GLN A 142 -33.65 -15.52 -16.68
C GLN A 142 -34.30 -15.38 -15.30
N LEU A 143 -33.49 -15.14 -14.26
CA LEU A 143 -33.91 -14.86 -12.89
C LEU A 143 -34.48 -13.44 -12.71
N ARG A 144 -34.70 -12.69 -13.79
CA ARG A 144 -35.29 -11.33 -13.81
C ARG A 144 -34.54 -10.31 -12.94
N GLY A 145 -33.24 -10.52 -12.73
CA GLY A 145 -32.42 -9.67 -11.86
C GLY A 145 -32.39 -10.10 -10.39
N ASP A 146 -32.95 -11.26 -10.01
CA ASP A 146 -32.80 -11.80 -8.65
C ASP A 146 -31.35 -12.21 -8.37
N ARG A 147 -30.61 -11.26 -7.77
CA ARG A 147 -29.21 -11.43 -7.36
C ARG A 147 -29.05 -12.47 -6.26
N PHE A 148 -30.02 -12.62 -5.35
CA PHE A 148 -29.94 -13.60 -4.27
C PHE A 148 -30.02 -15.03 -4.84
N ALA A 149 -31.02 -15.28 -5.69
CA ALA A 149 -31.16 -16.56 -6.38
C ALA A 149 -29.91 -16.90 -7.21
N LEU A 150 -29.36 -15.93 -7.95
CA LEU A 150 -28.14 -16.13 -8.73
C LEU A 150 -26.95 -16.53 -7.85
N VAL A 151 -26.64 -15.74 -6.82
CA VAL A 151 -25.49 -15.99 -5.95
C VAL A 151 -25.64 -17.34 -5.24
N ARG A 152 -26.86 -17.69 -4.83
CA ARG A 152 -27.18 -18.99 -4.22
C ARG A 152 -26.89 -20.15 -5.17
N GLU A 153 -27.28 -20.04 -6.45
CA GLU A 153 -26.93 -21.03 -7.48
C GLU A 153 -25.42 -21.13 -7.72
N ILE A 154 -24.70 -19.99 -7.75
CA ILE A 154 -23.24 -19.96 -7.88
C ILE A 154 -22.56 -20.66 -6.68
N LEU A 155 -22.95 -20.31 -5.45
CA LEU A 155 -22.45 -20.93 -4.22
C LEU A 155 -22.74 -22.43 -4.18
N MET A 156 -23.97 -22.86 -4.50
CA MET A 156 -24.33 -24.28 -4.54
C MET A 156 -23.55 -25.05 -5.61
N THR A 157 -23.33 -24.46 -6.78
CA THR A 157 -22.51 -25.05 -7.85
C THR A 157 -21.05 -25.20 -7.41
N ASN A 158 -20.51 -24.19 -6.74
CA ASN A 158 -19.15 -24.21 -6.20
C ASN A 158 -19.00 -25.26 -5.09
N THR A 159 -19.93 -25.31 -4.12
CA THR A 159 -19.90 -26.31 -3.04
C THR A 159 -20.16 -27.74 -3.52
N ALA A 160 -21.02 -27.95 -4.53
CA ALA A 160 -21.16 -29.26 -5.17
C ALA A 160 -19.90 -29.71 -5.94
N SER A 161 -19.03 -28.76 -6.30
CA SER A 161 -17.72 -29.01 -6.93
C SER A 161 -16.58 -29.19 -5.91
N GLN A 162 -16.80 -28.89 -4.63
CA GLN A 162 -15.79 -29.09 -3.58
C GLN A 162 -15.67 -30.58 -3.23
N PRO A 163 -14.45 -31.17 -3.24
CA PRO A 163 -14.24 -32.55 -2.82
C PRO A 163 -14.53 -32.73 -1.31
N ASN A 164 -15.51 -33.57 -0.98
CA ASN A 164 -15.93 -33.84 0.39
C ASN A 164 -14.84 -34.54 1.22
N GLY A 165 -14.43 -33.91 2.33
CA GLY A 165 -13.49 -34.46 3.33
C GLY A 165 -12.22 -33.61 3.50
N ALA A 166 -11.51 -33.80 4.62
CA ALA A 166 -10.39 -32.93 5.01
C ALA A 166 -9.26 -32.85 3.97
N ALA A 167 -8.95 -33.96 3.27
CA ALA A 167 -7.99 -33.96 2.16
C ALA A 167 -8.47 -33.04 1.00
N GLY A 168 -9.78 -33.03 0.73
CA GLY A 168 -10.38 -32.13 -0.26
C GLY A 168 -10.36 -30.67 0.18
N THR A 169 -10.57 -30.38 1.47
CA THR A 169 -10.41 -29.03 2.04
C THR A 169 -8.99 -28.51 1.84
N ILE A 170 -7.96 -29.34 2.05
CA ILE A 170 -6.55 -28.94 1.85
C ILE A 170 -6.25 -28.74 0.35
N VAL A 171 -6.82 -29.56 -0.55
CA VAL A 171 -6.73 -29.36 -2.01
C VAL A 171 -7.31 -28.00 -2.43
N ASP A 172 -8.52 -27.67 -1.97
CA ASP A 172 -9.19 -26.39 -2.24
C ASP A 172 -8.38 -25.20 -1.69
N LEU A 173 -8.01 -25.23 -0.40
CA LEU A 173 -7.19 -24.18 0.23
C LEU A 173 -5.84 -23.98 -0.47
N SER A 174 -5.15 -25.06 -0.88
CA SER A 174 -3.90 -24.96 -1.65
C SER A 174 -4.10 -24.32 -3.03
N THR A 175 -5.27 -24.50 -3.65
CA THR A 175 -5.63 -23.90 -4.93
C THR A 175 -5.98 -22.41 -4.76
N ARG A 176 -6.72 -22.05 -3.70
CA ARG A 176 -7.01 -20.65 -3.35
C ARG A 176 -5.74 -19.88 -2.98
N LEU A 177 -4.79 -20.51 -2.28
CA LEU A 177 -3.48 -19.93 -1.99
C LEU A 177 -2.71 -19.58 -3.26
N VAL A 178 -2.64 -20.49 -4.24
CA VAL A 178 -2.02 -20.22 -5.56
C VAL A 178 -2.69 -19.05 -6.27
N ALA A 179 -4.02 -19.04 -6.35
CA ALA A 179 -4.76 -17.97 -7.01
C ALA A 179 -4.59 -16.60 -6.31
N ALA A 180 -4.63 -16.57 -4.98
CA ALA A 180 -4.41 -15.36 -4.18
C ALA A 180 -2.96 -14.85 -4.26
N ALA A 181 -1.97 -15.74 -4.25
CA ALA A 181 -0.55 -15.39 -4.44
C ALA A 181 -0.29 -14.80 -5.82
N LYS A 182 -0.89 -15.37 -6.87
CA LYS A 182 -0.82 -14.82 -8.23
C LYS A 182 -1.47 -13.44 -8.30
N LEU A 183 -2.70 -13.30 -7.81
CA LEU A 183 -3.42 -12.03 -7.79
C LEU A 183 -2.67 -10.94 -7.00
N LEU A 184 -1.96 -11.32 -5.94
CA LEU A 184 -1.07 -10.43 -5.19
C LEU A 184 0.07 -9.94 -6.09
N GLY A 185 0.76 -10.84 -6.79
CA GLY A 185 1.82 -10.48 -7.74
C GLY A 185 1.36 -9.59 -8.90
N ASP A 186 0.23 -9.94 -9.53
CA ASP A 186 -0.38 -9.16 -10.63
C ASP A 186 -0.79 -7.75 -10.15
N THR A 187 -1.38 -7.64 -8.94
CA THR A 187 -1.81 -6.36 -8.35
C THR A 187 -0.61 -5.54 -7.86
N ALA A 188 0.41 -6.18 -7.27
CA ALA A 188 1.65 -5.54 -6.87
C ALA A 188 2.37 -4.92 -8.08
N ALA A 189 2.44 -5.65 -9.18
CA ALA A 189 2.97 -5.14 -10.44
C ALA A 189 2.16 -3.91 -10.91
N PHE A 190 0.83 -3.95 -10.87
CA PHE A 190 0.00 -2.82 -11.30
C PHE A 190 0.09 -1.59 -10.38
N GLU A 191 0.03 -1.75 -9.07
CA GLU A 191 0.08 -0.63 -8.12
C GLU A 191 1.48 -0.01 -8.01
N LEU A 192 2.54 -0.85 -7.98
CA LEU A 192 3.91 -0.42 -7.69
C LEU A 192 4.83 -0.34 -8.93
N THR A 193 4.30 -0.49 -10.16
CA THR A 193 5.06 -0.31 -11.41
C THR A 193 5.92 0.96 -11.36
N GLY A 194 7.21 0.80 -11.69
CA GLY A 194 8.19 1.90 -11.74
C GLY A 194 8.93 2.14 -10.42
N THR A 195 8.44 1.66 -9.28
CA THR A 195 9.08 1.86 -7.98
C THR A 195 10.09 0.73 -7.64
N LEU A 196 11.15 1.06 -6.90
CA LEU A 196 12.13 0.09 -6.41
C LEU A 196 11.47 -0.92 -5.43
N GLN A 197 10.55 -0.45 -4.58
CA GLN A 197 9.71 -1.29 -3.75
C GLN A 197 8.88 -2.28 -4.59
N GLY A 198 8.29 -1.84 -5.70
CA GLY A 198 7.53 -2.68 -6.62
C GLY A 198 8.33 -3.79 -7.26
N GLN A 199 9.59 -3.53 -7.61
CA GLN A 199 10.51 -4.59 -8.08
C GLN A 199 10.74 -5.64 -6.98
N GLN A 200 10.97 -5.21 -5.72
CA GLN A 200 11.12 -6.15 -4.60
C GLN A 200 9.85 -6.95 -4.31
N VAL A 201 8.68 -6.30 -4.26
CA VAL A 201 7.40 -6.98 -4.01
C VAL A 201 7.08 -7.94 -5.15
N SER A 202 7.31 -7.56 -6.42
CA SER A 202 7.11 -8.44 -7.58
C SER A 202 7.99 -9.70 -7.50
N LEU A 203 9.31 -9.55 -7.27
CA LEU A 203 10.22 -10.68 -7.10
C LEU A 203 9.83 -11.61 -5.93
N ARG A 204 9.42 -11.04 -4.80
CA ARG A 204 8.97 -11.83 -3.63
C ARG A 204 7.60 -12.48 -3.84
N SER A 205 6.72 -11.83 -4.61
CA SER A 205 5.40 -12.39 -4.97
C SER A 205 5.52 -13.55 -5.95
N GLN A 206 6.51 -13.53 -6.86
CA GLN A 206 6.85 -14.69 -7.67
C GLN A 206 7.33 -15.85 -6.80
N ALA A 207 8.26 -15.61 -5.86
CA ALA A 207 8.73 -16.62 -4.93
C ALA A 207 7.62 -17.16 -3.99
N LEU A 208 6.60 -16.36 -3.69
CA LEU A 208 5.38 -16.79 -2.99
C LEU A 208 4.50 -17.67 -3.88
N TYR A 209 4.26 -17.26 -5.13
CA TYR A 209 3.51 -18.05 -6.11
C TYR A 209 4.16 -19.42 -6.35
N ASP A 210 5.47 -19.46 -6.62
CA ASP A 210 6.24 -20.69 -6.84
C ASP A 210 6.19 -21.62 -5.62
N ALA A 211 6.23 -21.06 -4.41
CA ALA A 211 6.06 -21.81 -3.16
C ALA A 211 4.63 -22.36 -3.01
N THR A 212 3.59 -21.56 -3.29
CA THR A 212 2.20 -22.06 -3.26
C THR A 212 1.96 -23.16 -4.28
N GLU A 213 2.56 -23.07 -5.47
CA GLU A 213 2.51 -24.13 -6.48
C GLU A 213 3.30 -25.38 -6.07
N SER A 214 4.38 -25.23 -5.28
CA SER A 214 5.09 -26.37 -4.67
C SER A 214 4.21 -27.07 -3.63
N PHE A 215 3.60 -26.31 -2.72
CA PHE A 215 2.64 -26.82 -1.74
C PHE A 215 1.43 -27.50 -2.40
N ARG A 216 0.79 -26.87 -3.40
CA ARG A 216 -0.32 -27.46 -4.16
C ARG A 216 0.07 -28.77 -4.86
N ARG A 217 1.28 -28.84 -5.44
CA ARG A 217 1.81 -30.08 -6.03
C ARG A 217 2.09 -31.16 -4.99
N ALA A 218 2.50 -30.82 -3.77
CA ALA A 218 2.66 -31.78 -2.68
C ALA A 218 1.31 -32.31 -2.18
N VAL A 219 0.32 -31.43 -2.01
CA VAL A 219 -1.07 -31.78 -1.64
C VAL A 219 -1.73 -32.68 -2.69
N ALA A 220 -1.44 -32.48 -3.97
CA ALA A 220 -1.98 -33.31 -5.07
C ALA A 220 -1.40 -34.75 -5.13
N GLN A 221 -0.37 -35.08 -4.35
CA GLN A 221 0.19 -36.44 -4.31
C GLN A 221 -0.70 -37.36 -3.47
N ARG A 222 -1.22 -38.44 -4.07
CA ARG A 222 -2.12 -39.42 -3.41
C ARG A 222 -1.60 -39.97 -2.07
N ASN A 223 -0.28 -40.02 -1.88
CA ASN A 223 0.38 -40.54 -0.70
C ASN A 223 1.23 -39.46 -0.01
N PHE A 224 0.71 -38.24 0.15
CA PHE A 224 1.42 -37.16 0.82
C PHE A 224 1.83 -37.54 2.25
N ARG A 225 3.01 -37.08 2.68
CA ARG A 225 3.49 -37.22 4.06
C ARG A 225 3.19 -35.94 4.83
N PRO A 226 2.60 -35.98 6.06
CA PRO A 226 2.29 -34.78 6.83
C PRO A 226 3.49 -33.86 7.05
N GLU A 227 4.68 -34.43 7.25
CA GLU A 227 5.94 -33.71 7.45
C GLU A 227 6.33 -32.90 6.20
N THR A 228 6.06 -33.45 5.01
CA THR A 228 6.28 -32.75 3.73
C THR A 228 5.31 -31.59 3.57
N LEU A 229 4.03 -31.74 3.93
CA LEU A 229 3.06 -30.63 3.84
C LEU A 229 3.38 -29.49 4.82
N ASP A 230 3.77 -29.80 6.06
CA ASP A 230 4.20 -28.80 7.05
C ASP A 230 5.59 -28.19 6.70
N GLN A 231 6.46 -28.91 6.00
CA GLN A 231 7.68 -28.35 5.39
C GLN A 231 7.37 -27.38 4.25
N GLU A 232 6.55 -27.77 3.27
CA GLU A 232 6.18 -26.93 2.14
C GLU A 232 5.40 -25.70 2.58
N LEU A 233 4.46 -25.83 3.53
CA LEU A 233 3.74 -24.69 4.10
C LEU A 233 4.73 -23.70 4.77
N ARG A 234 5.76 -24.18 5.48
CA ARG A 234 6.85 -23.32 5.99
C ARG A 234 7.71 -22.67 4.91
N VAL A 235 7.67 -23.11 3.65
CA VAL A 235 8.26 -22.37 2.53
C VAL A 235 7.31 -21.23 2.14
N VAL A 236 6.01 -21.52 1.99
CA VAL A 236 4.99 -20.49 1.66
C VAL A 236 4.94 -19.38 2.71
N GLU A 237 4.91 -19.73 4.01
CA GLU A 237 4.91 -18.77 5.12
C GLU A 237 6.12 -17.81 5.04
N ARG A 238 7.33 -18.34 4.83
CA ARG A 238 8.54 -17.50 4.71
C ARG A 238 8.56 -16.63 3.45
N SER A 239 8.02 -17.11 2.33
CA SER A 239 7.86 -16.28 1.13
C SER A 239 6.83 -15.17 1.35
N PHE A 240 5.75 -15.46 2.11
CA PHE A 240 4.72 -14.48 2.45
C PHE A 240 5.24 -13.41 3.44
N ASP A 241 5.96 -13.82 4.49
CA ASP A 241 6.66 -12.90 5.41
C ASP A 241 7.55 -11.91 4.64
N ALA A 242 8.26 -12.39 3.62
CA ALA A 242 9.11 -11.56 2.77
C ALA A 242 8.28 -10.55 1.94
N VAL A 243 7.14 -10.96 1.37
CA VAL A 243 6.20 -10.06 0.68
C VAL A 243 5.66 -8.99 1.64
N GLN A 244 5.16 -9.36 2.82
CA GLN A 244 4.70 -8.40 3.83
C GLN A 244 5.81 -7.43 4.25
N THR A 245 7.04 -7.93 4.45
CA THR A 245 8.20 -7.09 4.81
C THR A 245 8.45 -6.00 3.78
N SER A 246 8.39 -6.31 2.47
CA SER A 246 8.53 -5.28 1.43
C SER A 246 7.32 -4.36 1.32
N LEU A 247 6.09 -4.83 1.55
CA LEU A 247 4.89 -3.98 1.58
C LEU A 247 4.85 -3.02 2.79
N SER A 248 5.52 -3.38 3.88
CA SER A 248 5.65 -2.56 5.09
C SER A 248 6.74 -1.48 5.01
N ASN A 249 7.56 -1.46 3.95
CA ASN A 249 8.74 -0.60 3.87
C ASN A 249 8.96 -0.01 2.46
N PRO A 250 8.60 1.28 2.22
CA PRO A 250 7.80 2.14 3.10
C PRO A 250 6.33 1.69 3.18
N PRO A 251 5.63 1.93 4.30
CA PRO A 251 4.25 1.48 4.49
C PRO A 251 3.24 2.33 3.70
N GLY A 252 2.13 1.70 3.29
CA GLY A 252 0.96 2.39 2.71
C GLY A 252 1.05 2.76 1.22
N THR A 253 2.01 2.21 0.48
CA THR A 253 2.19 2.51 -0.95
C THR A 253 1.26 1.77 -1.91
N ALA A 254 0.78 0.57 -1.52
CA ALA A 254 -0.01 -0.35 -2.34
C ALA A 254 -1.21 -0.93 -1.55
N PRO A 255 -2.32 -0.19 -1.42
CA PRO A 255 -3.44 -0.57 -0.55
C PRO A 255 -4.19 -1.82 -1.03
N SER A 256 -4.36 -2.02 -2.35
CA SER A 256 -5.05 -3.20 -2.89
C SER A 256 -4.20 -4.46 -2.68
N THR A 257 -2.90 -4.34 -2.95
CA THR A 257 -1.90 -5.40 -2.73
C THR A 257 -1.81 -5.77 -1.24
N ALA A 258 -1.82 -4.80 -0.34
CA ALA A 258 -1.88 -5.03 1.10
C ALA A 258 -3.18 -5.73 1.52
N SER A 259 -4.31 -5.41 0.88
CA SER A 259 -5.58 -6.11 1.11
C SER A 259 -5.52 -7.58 0.68
N ILE A 260 -4.95 -7.87 -0.50
CA ILE A 260 -4.74 -9.25 -0.97
C ILE A 260 -3.72 -9.98 -0.08
N ALA A 261 -2.69 -9.31 0.42
CA ALA A 261 -1.77 -9.88 1.40
C ALA A 261 -2.48 -10.30 2.70
N ARG A 262 -3.39 -9.47 3.23
CA ARG A 262 -4.25 -9.86 4.37
C ARG A 262 -5.08 -11.11 4.04
N ARG A 263 -5.62 -11.22 2.81
CA ARG A 263 -6.38 -12.39 2.32
C ARG A 263 -5.53 -13.67 2.22
N VAL A 264 -4.28 -13.58 1.77
CA VAL A 264 -3.31 -14.70 1.77
C VAL A 264 -2.99 -15.15 3.21
N SER A 265 -2.81 -14.21 4.14
CA SER A 265 -2.56 -14.53 5.57
C SER A 265 -3.69 -15.36 6.19
N THR A 266 -4.96 -15.00 5.91
CA THR A 266 -6.14 -15.79 6.31
C THR A 266 -6.07 -17.23 5.75
N LEU A 267 -5.85 -17.37 4.43
CA LEU A 267 -5.76 -18.69 3.78
C LEU A 267 -4.61 -19.54 4.33
N LEU A 268 -3.47 -18.94 4.72
CA LEU A 268 -2.37 -19.66 5.38
C LEU A 268 -2.76 -20.14 6.78
N SER A 269 -3.44 -19.30 7.56
CA SER A 269 -3.99 -19.69 8.88
C SER A 269 -4.97 -20.86 8.76
N ASP A 270 -5.90 -20.80 7.82
CA ASP A 270 -6.92 -21.84 7.60
C ASP A 270 -6.30 -23.15 7.07
N THR A 271 -5.29 -23.04 6.21
CA THR A 271 -4.49 -24.19 5.75
C THR A 271 -3.74 -24.83 6.93
N ARG A 272 -3.15 -24.03 7.81
CA ARG A 272 -2.43 -24.54 8.99
C ARG A 272 -3.36 -25.15 10.03
N ALA A 273 -4.58 -24.62 10.19
CA ALA A 273 -5.62 -25.24 11.00
C ALA A 273 -6.06 -26.58 10.41
N SER A 274 -6.24 -26.66 9.08
CA SER A 274 -6.65 -27.89 8.38
C SER A 274 -5.59 -29.00 8.39
N LEU A 275 -4.30 -28.65 8.40
CA LEU A 275 -3.20 -29.61 8.53
C LEU A 275 -2.98 -30.13 9.96
N ARG A 276 -3.53 -29.46 10.98
CA ARG A 276 -3.53 -29.96 12.37
C ARG A 276 -4.60 -31.03 12.52
N LEU A 277 -4.27 -32.24 12.07
CA LEU A 277 -5.07 -33.44 12.31
C LEU A 277 -5.40 -33.58 13.81
N PRO A 278 -6.63 -34.00 14.17
CA PRO A 278 -7.00 -34.31 15.55
C PRO A 278 -6.39 -35.66 15.97
N THR A 279 -5.05 -35.69 16.09
CA THR A 279 -4.25 -36.89 16.36
C THR A 279 -3.41 -36.78 17.65
N ASP A 280 -3.88 -35.97 18.61
CA ASP A 280 -3.80 -36.37 20.02
C ASP A 280 -5.06 -37.19 20.33
N PRO A 281 -5.05 -38.53 20.21
CA PRO A 281 -6.04 -39.35 20.90
C PRO A 281 -5.93 -39.05 22.40
N ILE A 282 -7.06 -38.77 23.06
CA ILE A 282 -7.10 -38.54 24.51
C ILE A 282 -6.85 -39.87 25.22
N TYR A 283 -5.58 -40.27 25.29
CA TYR A 283 -5.11 -41.44 26.02
C TYR A 283 -5.16 -41.14 27.52
N GLY A 284 -6.32 -41.44 28.12
CA GLY A 284 -6.48 -41.43 29.57
C GLY A 284 -5.61 -42.51 30.21
N GLY A 285 -4.36 -42.18 30.52
CA GLY A 285 -3.37 -43.17 30.95
C GLY A 285 -2.04 -42.58 31.43
N GLY A 286 -2.06 -41.90 32.58
CA GLY A 286 -0.86 -41.50 33.32
C GLY A 286 -0.37 -40.08 33.06
N TYR A 287 -0.49 -39.22 34.08
CA TYR A 287 0.26 -37.97 34.13
C TYR A 287 1.76 -38.30 34.26
N PRO A 288 2.65 -37.80 33.38
CA PRO A 288 4.08 -37.90 33.61
C PRO A 288 4.45 -37.12 34.88
N GLN A 289 5.16 -37.76 35.81
CA GLN A 289 5.69 -37.12 37.00
C GLN A 289 6.59 -35.94 36.60
N PRO A 290 6.38 -34.71 37.12
CA PRO A 290 7.21 -33.57 36.77
C PRO A 290 8.62 -33.78 37.31
N LEU A 291 9.62 -33.71 36.42
CA LEU A 291 11.04 -33.83 36.79
C LEU A 291 11.43 -32.69 37.76
N PRO A 292 11.86 -32.99 38.99
CA PRO A 292 12.24 -31.95 39.95
C PRO A 292 13.61 -31.36 39.58
N GLY A 293 13.66 -30.08 39.23
CA GLY A 293 14.94 -29.36 39.08
C GLY A 293 14.94 -28.09 38.24
N ASN A 294 13.98 -27.87 37.32
CA ASN A 294 13.98 -26.69 36.46
C ASN A 294 12.89 -25.67 36.85
N PRO A 295 13.24 -24.49 37.41
CA PRO A 295 12.27 -23.48 37.85
C PRO A 295 11.60 -22.66 36.71
N GLY A 296 11.83 -23.00 35.44
CA GLY A 296 11.38 -22.22 34.27
C GLY A 296 9.94 -22.44 33.77
N GLY A 297 9.07 -23.13 34.52
CA GLY A 297 7.76 -23.57 34.03
C GLY A 297 6.73 -22.48 33.69
N THR A 298 6.88 -21.26 34.23
CA THR A 298 5.93 -20.15 34.01
C THR A 298 6.00 -19.55 32.60
N GLY A 299 7.18 -19.50 32.00
CA GLY A 299 7.44 -18.74 30.77
C GLY A 299 6.57 -19.15 29.57
N ALA A 300 6.22 -20.43 29.44
CA ALA A 300 5.36 -20.92 28.37
C ALA A 300 3.91 -20.39 28.49
N ILE A 301 3.38 -20.33 29.72
CA ILE A 301 2.03 -19.82 30.01
C ILE A 301 1.99 -18.30 29.82
N GLU A 302 3.05 -17.60 30.24
CA GLU A 302 3.17 -16.14 30.05
C GLU A 302 3.35 -15.77 28.57
N THR A 303 4.13 -16.53 27.80
CA THR A 303 4.26 -16.35 26.34
C THR A 303 2.91 -16.49 25.64
N GLN A 304 2.12 -17.53 25.98
CA GLN A 304 0.77 -17.69 25.42
C GLN A 304 -0.17 -16.53 25.81
N ARG A 305 -0.05 -16.00 27.03
CA ARG A 305 -0.84 -14.86 27.52
C ARG A 305 -0.48 -13.56 26.78
N LEU A 306 0.81 -13.28 26.60
CA LEU A 306 1.30 -12.15 25.82
C LEU A 306 0.81 -12.23 24.37
N LEU A 307 0.93 -13.40 23.72
CA LEU A 307 0.46 -13.59 22.36
C LEU A 307 -1.06 -13.35 22.24
N ALA A 308 -1.87 -13.85 23.19
CA ALA A 308 -3.31 -13.63 23.22
C ALA A 308 -3.69 -12.14 23.41
N GLN A 309 -2.90 -11.37 24.17
CA GLN A 309 -3.05 -9.92 24.32
C GLN A 309 -2.72 -9.18 23.03
N ILE A 310 -1.57 -9.46 22.40
CA ILE A 310 -1.15 -8.84 21.13
C ILE A 310 -2.17 -9.11 20.02
N ASP A 311 -2.67 -10.35 19.95
CA ASP A 311 -3.79 -10.77 19.09
C ASP A 311 -5.03 -9.86 19.23
N SER A 312 -5.32 -9.42 20.46
CA SER A 312 -6.49 -8.58 20.75
C SER A 312 -6.26 -7.11 20.34
N ILE A 313 -5.05 -6.60 20.56
CA ILE A 313 -4.66 -5.24 20.17
C ILE A 313 -4.58 -5.13 18.64
N SER A 314 -4.01 -6.13 17.96
CA SER A 314 -3.93 -6.21 16.50
C SER A 314 -5.33 -6.28 15.86
N ARG A 315 -6.25 -7.09 16.39
CA ARG A 315 -7.67 -7.09 15.96
C ARG A 315 -8.33 -5.72 16.13
N GLY A 316 -8.21 -5.10 17.31
CA GLY A 316 -8.79 -3.77 17.55
C GLY A 316 -8.25 -2.71 16.58
N THR A 317 -6.95 -2.77 16.27
CA THR A 317 -6.29 -1.88 15.30
C THR A 317 -6.81 -2.12 13.88
N GLN A 318 -6.87 -3.38 13.42
CA GLN A 318 -7.39 -3.73 12.08
C GLN A 318 -8.85 -3.33 11.91
N SER A 319 -9.70 -3.49 12.93
CA SER A 319 -11.09 -3.01 12.88
C SER A 319 -11.17 -1.49 12.71
N ILE A 320 -10.27 -0.71 13.31
CA ILE A 320 -10.23 0.75 13.10
C ILE A 320 -9.72 1.09 11.71
N ILE A 321 -8.67 0.42 11.22
CA ILE A 321 -8.16 0.56 9.84
C ILE A 321 -9.28 0.32 8.83
N GLN A 322 -10.07 -0.74 8.99
CA GLN A 322 -11.21 -1.08 8.13
C GLN A 322 -12.36 -0.07 8.26
N MET A 323 -12.68 0.36 9.48
CA MET A 323 -13.67 1.43 9.72
C MET A 323 -13.26 2.76 9.10
N TYR A 324 -11.95 3.06 9.03
CA TYR A 324 -11.45 4.18 8.25
C TYR A 324 -11.63 3.88 6.76
N GLN A 325 -10.99 2.83 6.22
CA GLN A 325 -10.99 2.46 4.80
C GLN A 325 -12.39 2.45 4.12
N SER A 326 -13.46 2.15 4.86
CA SER A 326 -14.86 2.21 4.39
C SER A 326 -15.45 3.61 4.17
N ARG A 327 -14.81 4.70 4.64
CA ARG A 327 -15.31 6.09 4.52
C ARG A 327 -14.96 6.69 3.15
N GLY A 328 -15.99 7.05 2.39
CA GLY A 328 -15.84 7.66 1.05
C GLY A 328 -15.27 9.08 1.02
N ASN A 329 -15.37 9.85 2.11
CA ASN A 329 -14.74 11.17 2.22
C ASN A 329 -13.35 11.02 2.86
N GLN A 330 -12.31 11.14 2.04
CA GLN A 330 -10.92 10.90 2.43
C GLN A 330 -10.15 12.21 2.62
N ASP A 331 -10.47 12.93 3.70
CA ASP A 331 -9.75 14.16 4.06
C ASP A 331 -8.28 13.87 4.45
N TYR A 332 -7.42 14.88 4.33
CA TYR A 332 -5.98 14.74 4.61
C TYR A 332 -5.67 14.15 6.00
N THR A 333 -6.33 14.65 7.05
CA THR A 333 -6.19 14.16 8.43
C THR A 333 -6.63 12.71 8.57
N TYR A 334 -7.65 12.30 7.83
CA TYR A 334 -8.15 10.93 7.81
C TYR A 334 -7.11 9.98 7.15
N ASN A 335 -6.50 10.39 6.03
CA ASN A 335 -5.46 9.60 5.35
C ASN A 335 -4.17 9.48 6.20
N THR A 336 -3.81 10.56 6.91
CA THR A 336 -2.70 10.56 7.86
C THR A 336 -2.96 9.57 9.01
N THR A 337 -4.13 9.67 9.65
CA THR A 337 -4.55 8.78 10.74
C THR A 337 -4.55 7.31 10.29
N LEU A 338 -5.08 7.02 9.09
CA LEU A 338 -5.10 5.68 8.52
C LEU A 338 -3.69 5.11 8.34
N ARG A 339 -2.74 5.90 7.82
CA ARG A 339 -1.34 5.46 7.66
C ARG A 339 -0.64 5.24 9.00
N ASP A 340 -0.89 6.10 9.99
CA ASP A 340 -0.30 5.94 11.33
C ASP A 340 -0.85 4.69 12.05
N LEU A 341 -2.13 4.35 11.83
CA LEU A 341 -2.75 3.08 12.25
C LEU A 341 -2.15 1.85 11.54
N ASP A 342 -2.00 1.87 10.21
CA ASP A 342 -1.35 0.79 9.45
C ASP A 342 0.10 0.58 9.92
N THR A 343 0.81 1.67 10.21
CA THR A 343 2.17 1.65 10.77
C THR A 343 2.19 1.01 12.17
N PHE A 344 1.24 1.36 13.03
CA PHE A 344 1.08 0.78 14.36
C PHE A 344 0.71 -0.72 14.31
N ALA A 345 -0.13 -1.14 13.36
CA ALA A 345 -0.40 -2.56 13.13
C ALA A 345 0.87 -3.34 12.74
N GLY A 346 1.68 -2.81 11.82
CA GLY A 346 2.98 -3.41 11.47
C GLY A 346 3.95 -3.50 12.65
N GLN A 347 3.93 -2.54 13.58
CA GLN A 347 4.72 -2.62 14.81
C GLN A 347 4.23 -3.73 15.76
N LEU A 348 2.91 -3.94 15.87
CA LEU A 348 2.33 -5.02 16.69
C LEU A 348 2.71 -6.41 16.18
N ASP A 349 2.71 -6.61 14.86
CA ASP A 349 3.09 -7.90 14.26
C ASP A 349 4.60 -8.17 14.39
N ASN A 350 5.44 -7.14 14.32
CA ASN A 350 6.88 -7.26 14.66
C ASN A 350 7.08 -7.63 16.14
N PHE A 351 6.36 -6.99 17.06
CA PHE A 351 6.43 -7.31 18.49
C PHE A 351 5.93 -8.74 18.79
N ARG A 352 4.87 -9.21 18.09
CA ARG A 352 4.41 -10.60 18.12
C ARG A 352 5.53 -11.57 17.74
N LEU A 353 6.25 -11.29 16.66
CA LEU A 353 7.39 -12.10 16.22
C LEU A 353 8.53 -12.10 17.25
N SER A 354 8.82 -10.96 17.90
CA SER A 354 9.78 -10.90 19.01
C SER A 354 9.37 -11.78 20.20
N VAL A 355 8.09 -11.79 20.58
CA VAL A 355 7.57 -12.67 21.65
C VAL A 355 7.64 -14.15 21.24
N GLN A 356 7.25 -14.50 20.01
CA GLN A 356 7.34 -15.87 19.49
C GLN A 356 8.78 -16.39 19.39
N ARG A 357 9.76 -15.51 19.17
CA ARG A 357 11.20 -15.84 19.13
C ARG A 357 11.87 -15.79 20.50
N SER A 358 11.11 -15.57 21.58
CA SER A 358 11.62 -15.43 22.95
C SER A 358 12.74 -14.38 23.09
N SER A 359 12.54 -13.21 22.44
CA SER A 359 13.42 -12.04 22.57
C SER A 359 13.63 -11.63 24.04
N SER A 360 14.79 -11.04 24.35
CA SER A 360 15.11 -10.63 25.72
C SER A 360 14.10 -9.62 26.28
N GLY A 361 13.84 -9.68 27.59
CA GLY A 361 12.85 -8.83 28.26
C GLY A 361 13.07 -7.33 28.04
N GLN A 362 14.32 -6.88 28.05
CA GLN A 362 14.69 -5.49 27.75
C GLN A 362 14.31 -5.07 26.32
N ARG A 363 14.50 -5.95 25.33
CA ARG A 363 14.12 -5.68 23.93
C ARG A 363 12.61 -5.61 23.79
N LEU A 364 11.88 -6.54 24.41
CA LEU A 364 10.41 -6.52 24.43
C LEU A 364 9.88 -5.25 25.11
N GLN A 365 10.51 -4.83 26.20
CA GLN A 365 10.13 -3.61 26.93
C GLN A 365 10.34 -2.35 26.06
N TRP A 366 11.43 -2.28 25.31
CA TRP A 366 11.69 -1.20 24.35
C TRP A 366 10.69 -1.19 23.19
N GLU A 367 10.43 -2.33 22.55
CA GLU A 367 9.46 -2.43 21.45
C GLU A 367 8.04 -2.09 21.91
N LEU A 368 7.65 -2.48 23.14
CA LEU A 368 6.38 -2.06 23.75
C LEU A 368 6.34 -0.56 24.09
N GLN A 369 7.46 0.03 24.52
CA GLN A 369 7.52 1.48 24.76
C GLN A 369 7.36 2.27 23.46
N GLN A 370 7.88 1.77 22.33
CA GLN A 370 7.64 2.37 21.01
C GLN A 370 6.16 2.26 20.59
N LEU A 371 5.52 1.10 20.80
CA LEU A 371 4.08 0.93 20.57
C LEU A 371 3.23 1.91 21.40
N GLN A 372 3.54 2.08 22.68
CA GLN A 372 2.85 3.05 23.56
C GLN A 372 3.05 4.50 23.10
N GLN A 373 4.26 4.87 22.64
CA GLN A 373 4.52 6.20 22.07
C GLN A 373 3.77 6.44 20.75
N GLN A 374 3.70 5.45 19.86
CA GLN A 374 2.96 5.55 18.60
C GLN A 374 1.45 5.66 18.86
N ALA A 375 0.91 4.86 19.78
CA ALA A 375 -0.49 4.98 20.20
C ALA A 375 -0.81 6.39 20.75
N ALA A 376 0.02 6.92 21.64
CA ALA A 376 -0.17 8.27 22.20
C ALA A 376 -0.15 9.41 21.14
N ARG A 377 0.44 9.19 19.96
CA ARG A 377 0.37 10.12 18.81
C ARG A 377 -0.91 9.96 18.00
N ILE A 378 -1.42 8.74 17.87
CA ILE A 378 -2.64 8.41 17.13
C ILE A 378 -3.90 8.85 17.89
N THR A 379 -3.92 8.73 19.23
CA THR A 379 -5.08 9.13 20.06
C THR A 379 -5.61 10.54 19.75
N PRO A 380 -4.81 11.63 19.73
CA PRO A 380 -5.33 12.96 19.39
C PRO A 380 -5.81 13.09 17.94
N GLN A 381 -5.15 12.44 16.97
CA GLN A 381 -5.58 12.45 15.56
C GLN A 381 -6.96 11.81 15.40
N LEU A 382 -7.16 10.62 15.99
CA LEU A 382 -8.45 9.94 16.02
C LEU A 382 -9.53 10.84 16.59
N MET A 383 -9.30 11.46 17.75
CA MET A 383 -10.33 12.23 18.47
C MET A 383 -10.70 13.56 17.78
N GLN A 384 -9.79 14.18 17.04
CA GLN A 384 -10.06 15.44 16.31
C GLN A 384 -11.18 15.29 15.26
N GLY A 385 -11.23 14.15 14.54
CA GLY A 385 -12.13 13.94 13.40
C GLY A 385 -13.58 13.56 13.73
N GLN A 386 -14.07 13.85 14.96
CA GLN A 386 -15.31 13.30 15.53
C GLN A 386 -15.52 11.82 15.16
N PRO A 387 -14.64 10.92 15.63
CA PRO A 387 -14.62 9.53 15.19
C PRO A 387 -15.91 8.81 15.60
N PRO A 388 -16.37 7.82 14.78
CA PRO A 388 -17.50 6.97 15.13
C PRO A 388 -17.35 6.36 16.53
N VAL A 389 -18.46 6.09 17.21
CA VAL A 389 -18.43 5.57 18.59
C VAL A 389 -17.62 4.26 18.66
N PHE A 390 -17.79 3.35 17.70
CA PHE A 390 -17.01 2.11 17.63
C PHE A 390 -15.50 2.32 17.45
N THR A 391 -15.06 3.33 16.68
CA THR A 391 -13.63 3.69 16.58
C THR A 391 -13.05 4.03 17.95
N ARG A 392 -13.77 4.81 18.76
CA ARG A 392 -13.33 5.18 20.12
C ARG A 392 -13.30 3.97 21.05
N LEU A 393 -14.31 3.09 20.98
CA LEU A 393 -14.37 1.87 21.78
C LEU A 393 -13.24 0.88 21.41
N TYR A 394 -12.98 0.67 20.12
CA TYR A 394 -11.86 -0.16 19.68
C TYR A 394 -10.51 0.45 20.06
N TRP A 395 -10.36 1.78 19.99
CA TRP A 395 -9.10 2.43 20.38
C TRP A 395 -8.85 2.37 21.88
N GLN A 396 -9.88 2.58 22.70
CA GLN A 396 -9.80 2.36 24.16
C GLN A 396 -9.46 0.91 24.50
N SER A 397 -9.90 -0.07 23.69
CA SER A 397 -9.51 -1.47 23.83
C SER A 397 -8.04 -1.72 23.44
N VAL A 398 -7.52 -1.02 22.42
CA VAL A 398 -6.09 -1.00 22.06
C VAL A 398 -5.24 -0.41 23.18
N GLU A 399 -5.60 0.77 23.69
CA GLU A 399 -4.91 1.46 24.79
C GLU A 399 -4.92 0.61 26.08
N SER A 400 -6.07 0.05 26.46
CA SER A 400 -6.17 -0.87 27.60
C SER A 400 -5.35 -2.16 27.40
N GLY A 401 -5.33 -2.69 26.18
CA GLY A 401 -4.54 -3.85 25.83
C GLY A 401 -3.03 -3.61 25.98
N LEU A 402 -2.53 -2.45 25.52
CA LEU A 402 -1.12 -2.05 25.69
C LEU A 402 -0.71 -1.93 27.16
N LEU A 403 -1.60 -1.47 28.04
CA LEU A 403 -1.36 -1.41 29.49
C LEU A 403 -1.33 -2.82 30.10
N GLN A 404 -2.31 -3.68 29.79
CA GLN A 404 -2.33 -5.08 30.26
C GLN A 404 -1.11 -5.87 29.78
N LEU A 405 -0.66 -5.62 28.55
CA LEU A 405 0.55 -6.20 27.96
C LEU A 405 1.81 -5.74 28.72
N SER A 406 1.87 -4.46 29.10
CA SER A 406 2.96 -3.89 29.93
C SER A 406 3.05 -4.55 31.29
N ASP A 407 1.94 -4.68 32.02
CA ASP A 407 1.92 -5.35 33.32
C ASP A 407 2.17 -6.86 33.22
N THR A 408 1.87 -7.48 32.08
CA THR A 408 2.15 -8.91 31.85
C THR A 408 3.63 -9.11 31.58
N LEU A 409 4.24 -8.26 30.74
CA LEU A 409 5.67 -8.29 30.44
C LEU A 409 6.53 -7.93 31.66
N ALA A 410 6.11 -6.95 32.48
CA ALA A 410 6.78 -6.60 33.72
C ALA A 410 6.84 -7.77 34.71
N ARG A 411 5.74 -8.54 34.82
CA ARG A 411 5.69 -9.77 35.62
C ARG A 411 6.59 -10.87 35.06
N SER A 412 6.54 -11.14 33.76
CA SER A 412 7.34 -12.21 33.15
C SER A 412 8.84 -11.92 33.06
N THR A 413 9.24 -10.64 33.17
CA THR A 413 10.66 -10.22 33.13
C THR A 413 11.24 -9.88 34.50
N GLY A 414 10.41 -9.74 35.54
CA GLY A 414 10.84 -9.24 36.85
C GLY A 414 11.20 -7.75 36.88
N ILE A 415 11.04 -7.02 35.78
CA ILE A 415 11.33 -5.59 35.69
C ILE A 415 10.05 -4.81 36.05
N PRO A 416 10.02 -4.03 37.15
CA PRO A 416 8.80 -3.37 37.62
C PRO A 416 8.30 -2.30 36.62
N SER A 417 6.99 -2.29 36.32
CA SER A 417 6.38 -1.44 35.29
C SER A 417 6.36 0.08 35.57
N GLY A 418 6.89 0.53 36.72
CA GLY A 418 6.70 1.90 37.21
C GLY A 418 7.96 2.78 37.33
N THR A 419 9.16 2.30 37.00
CA THR A 419 10.41 3.10 37.16
C THR A 419 11.18 3.27 35.86
N VAL A 420 10.96 4.43 35.21
CA VAL A 420 11.98 5.04 34.35
C VAL A 420 13.20 5.33 35.24
N PRO A 421 14.44 4.94 34.86
CA PRO A 421 15.65 5.21 35.64
C PRO A 421 16.06 6.70 35.66
N GLY A 422 15.26 7.55 36.30
CA GLY A 422 15.64 8.93 36.70
C GLY A 422 16.59 8.98 37.91
N GLY A 423 17.24 7.87 38.24
CA GLY A 423 18.20 7.78 39.34
C GLY A 423 19.55 8.35 38.93
N ASN A 424 20.04 9.35 39.67
CA ASN A 424 21.40 9.86 39.51
C ASN A 424 22.42 8.72 39.70
N PHE A 425 23.12 8.35 38.63
CA PHE A 425 24.40 7.64 38.73
C PHE A 425 25.52 8.67 38.96
N PRO A 426 26.14 8.74 40.15
CA PRO A 426 27.27 9.63 40.39
C PRO A 426 28.52 9.04 39.73
N GLY A 427 29.00 9.65 38.64
CA GLY A 427 30.29 9.31 38.02
C GLY A 427 30.33 9.34 36.49
N GLY A 428 29.17 9.35 35.82
CA GLY A 428 29.09 9.47 34.37
C GLY A 428 28.05 10.49 33.96
N THR A 429 28.48 11.69 33.57
CA THR A 429 27.61 12.61 32.82
C THR A 429 27.21 11.92 31.52
N PRO A 430 25.92 11.65 31.26
CA PRO A 430 25.50 11.15 29.97
C PRO A 430 25.92 12.17 28.92
N THR A 431 26.71 11.77 27.94
CA THR A 431 27.00 12.61 26.77
C THR A 431 25.67 12.87 26.09
N ASN A 432 25.13 14.07 26.30
CA ASN A 432 23.82 14.49 25.82
C ASN A 432 23.71 14.12 24.33
N PRO A 433 22.82 13.19 23.93
CA PRO A 433 22.78 12.73 22.55
C PRO A 433 22.62 13.94 21.65
N GLY A 434 23.54 14.07 20.67
CA GLY A 434 23.64 15.24 19.81
C GLY A 434 22.26 15.61 19.24
N PRO A 435 21.93 16.91 19.16
CA PRO A 435 20.56 17.41 19.08
C PRO A 435 19.75 16.61 18.07
N ILE A 436 18.86 15.76 18.59
CA ILE A 436 18.15 14.75 17.80
C ILE A 436 17.43 15.47 16.66
N TYR A 437 17.89 15.24 15.44
CA TYR A 437 17.39 15.91 14.24
C TYR A 437 15.91 15.56 14.09
N ARG A 438 15.04 16.48 14.49
CA ARG A 438 13.60 16.34 14.30
C ARG A 438 13.36 16.62 12.82
N PRO A 439 12.92 15.62 12.02
CA PRO A 439 12.68 15.85 10.60
C PRO A 439 11.62 16.95 10.46
N ASN A 440 11.79 17.82 9.46
CA ASN A 440 10.90 18.96 9.24
C ASN A 440 9.46 18.44 9.03
N GLN A 441 8.62 18.60 10.04
CA GLN A 441 7.31 17.96 10.10
C GLN A 441 6.35 18.56 9.08
N ASP A 442 6.48 19.86 8.79
CA ASP A 442 5.69 20.56 7.79
C ASP A 442 6.11 20.15 6.36
N LEU A 443 7.40 19.88 6.14
CA LEU A 443 7.89 19.32 4.87
C LEU A 443 7.34 17.90 4.64
N LEU A 444 7.33 17.04 5.66
CA LEU A 444 6.68 15.72 5.58
C LEU A 444 5.19 15.85 5.27
N LEU A 445 4.50 16.83 5.88
CA LEU A 445 3.09 17.14 5.61
C LEU A 445 2.86 17.51 4.13
N ALA A 446 3.73 18.35 3.55
CA ALA A 446 3.65 18.79 2.17
C ALA A 446 3.90 17.66 1.16
N ILE A 447 4.88 16.78 1.43
CA ILE A 447 5.15 15.58 0.62
C ILE A 447 3.97 14.62 0.66
N ASP A 448 3.42 14.38 1.86
CA ASP A 448 2.23 13.54 2.04
C ASP A 448 1.00 14.10 1.32
N GLN A 449 0.85 15.42 1.29
CA GLN A 449 -0.20 16.09 0.54
C GLN A 449 -0.03 15.91 -0.99
N ALA A 450 1.18 16.04 -1.52
CA ALA A 450 1.46 15.80 -2.95
C ALA A 450 1.20 14.35 -3.36
N MET A 451 1.57 13.38 -2.51
CA MET A 451 1.28 11.96 -2.75
C MET A 451 -0.22 11.68 -2.76
N ALA A 452 -0.98 12.18 -1.77
CA ALA A 452 -2.43 11.99 -1.69
C ALA A 452 -3.19 12.62 -2.87
N GLN A 453 -2.74 13.79 -3.35
CA GLN A 453 -3.30 14.42 -4.55
C GLN A 453 -2.97 13.63 -5.83
N SER A 454 -1.80 12.99 -5.90
CA SER A 454 -1.42 12.11 -7.01
C SER A 454 -2.30 10.86 -7.06
N ASP A 455 -2.64 10.29 -5.90
CA ASP A 455 -3.59 9.17 -5.81
C ASP A 455 -5.02 9.57 -6.19
N ALA A 456 -5.50 10.74 -5.73
CA ALA A 456 -6.79 11.28 -6.15
C ALA A 456 -6.85 11.53 -7.67
N PHE A 457 -5.74 11.95 -8.28
CA PHE A 457 -5.63 12.08 -9.73
C PHE A 457 -5.67 10.72 -10.44
N LEU A 458 -4.89 9.74 -9.99
CA LEU A 458 -4.88 8.37 -10.53
C LEU A 458 -6.25 7.70 -10.46
N ALA A 459 -6.96 7.84 -9.33
CA ALA A 459 -8.34 7.37 -9.17
C ALA A 459 -9.28 8.03 -10.18
N GLY A 460 -9.15 9.34 -10.37
CA GLY A 460 -9.88 10.11 -11.38
C GLY A 460 -9.60 9.73 -12.83
N LEU A 461 -8.49 9.05 -13.13
CA LEU A 461 -8.19 8.53 -14.47
C LEU A 461 -8.90 7.21 -14.79
N THR A 462 -9.38 6.47 -13.78
CA THR A 462 -9.93 5.10 -13.93
C THR A 462 -11.01 4.99 -15.03
N PRO A 463 -12.01 5.90 -15.16
CA PRO A 463 -13.04 5.81 -16.19
C PRO A 463 -12.50 5.90 -17.63
N PHE A 464 -11.31 6.48 -17.82
CA PHE A 464 -10.73 6.73 -19.14
C PHE A 464 -9.76 5.63 -19.60
N VAL A 465 -9.36 4.70 -18.73
CA VAL A 465 -8.33 3.66 -18.98
C VAL A 465 -8.64 2.82 -20.22
N PHE A 466 -9.91 2.49 -20.46
CA PHE A 466 -10.36 1.70 -21.61
C PHE A 466 -10.76 2.52 -22.83
N GLY A 467 -11.02 3.82 -22.66
CA GLY A 467 -11.47 4.73 -23.73
C GLY A 467 -10.35 5.54 -24.40
N ILE A 468 -9.20 5.69 -23.73
CA ILE A 468 -8.09 6.55 -24.16
C ILE A 468 -6.76 5.78 -24.06
N PRO A 469 -6.17 5.34 -25.20
CA PRO A 469 -4.92 4.57 -25.23
C PRO A 469 -3.71 5.24 -24.54
N GLU A 470 -3.72 6.56 -24.39
CA GLU A 470 -2.66 7.32 -23.73
C GLU A 470 -2.78 7.29 -22.19
N VAL A 471 -3.95 7.03 -21.62
CA VAL A 471 -4.19 7.07 -20.16
C VAL A 471 -3.37 6.03 -19.39
N PRO A 472 -3.22 4.77 -19.84
CA PRO A 472 -2.29 3.81 -19.23
C PRO A 472 -0.83 4.27 -19.20
N ARG A 473 -0.41 5.17 -20.10
CA ARG A 473 0.92 5.80 -20.06
C ARG A 473 0.96 6.95 -19.05
N LEU A 474 -0.05 7.82 -19.04
CA LEU A 474 -0.18 8.88 -18.03
C LEU A 474 -0.20 8.33 -16.60
N GLN A 475 -0.95 7.25 -16.36
CA GLN A 475 -0.97 6.57 -15.07
C GLN A 475 0.39 5.95 -14.68
N ARG A 476 1.28 5.69 -15.64
CA ARG A 476 2.65 5.27 -15.34
C ARG A 476 3.49 6.46 -14.91
N ASP A 477 3.48 7.56 -15.67
CA ASP A 477 4.23 8.77 -15.36
C ASP A 477 3.89 9.31 -13.96
N VAL A 478 2.59 9.35 -13.60
CA VAL A 478 2.15 9.81 -12.25
C VAL A 478 2.52 8.81 -11.14
N ARG A 479 2.66 7.51 -11.44
CA ARG A 479 3.22 6.54 -10.47
C ARG A 479 4.73 6.74 -10.29
N THR A 480 5.48 7.07 -11.33
CA THR A 480 6.92 7.44 -11.24
C THR A 480 7.08 8.69 -10.37
N LEU A 481 6.28 9.73 -10.62
CA LEU A 481 6.22 10.95 -9.80
C LEU A 481 5.96 10.65 -8.33
N LYS A 482 4.97 9.80 -8.02
CA LYS A 482 4.67 9.34 -6.66
C LYS A 482 5.83 8.55 -6.05
N GLY A 483 6.58 7.81 -6.86
CA GLY A 483 7.81 7.11 -6.47
C GLY A 483 8.88 8.07 -5.95
N HIS A 484 9.29 9.06 -6.76
CA HIS A 484 10.28 10.04 -6.35
C HIS A 484 9.81 10.89 -5.13
N LEU A 485 8.51 11.22 -5.04
CA LEU A 485 7.94 11.84 -3.83
C LEU A 485 8.10 10.96 -2.58
N ALA A 486 7.90 9.64 -2.69
CA ALA A 486 8.11 8.69 -1.60
C ALA A 486 9.59 8.55 -1.22
N GLU A 487 10.51 8.68 -2.17
CA GLU A 487 11.96 8.67 -1.91
C GLU A 487 12.40 9.93 -1.15
N VAL A 488 11.95 11.13 -1.55
CA VAL A 488 12.19 12.36 -0.75
C VAL A 488 11.61 12.22 0.65
N ARG A 489 10.38 11.69 0.78
CA ARG A 489 9.76 11.43 2.08
C ARG A 489 10.64 10.57 2.97
N GLN A 490 11.17 9.48 2.43
CA GLN A 490 12.00 8.52 3.16
C GLN A 490 13.31 9.17 3.63
N SER A 491 13.99 9.94 2.78
CA SER A 491 15.22 10.64 3.16
C SER A 491 14.97 11.75 4.19
N VAL A 492 13.84 12.47 4.12
CA VAL A 492 13.45 13.45 5.15
C VAL A 492 13.20 12.74 6.49
N VAL A 493 12.54 11.57 6.50
CA VAL A 493 12.37 10.75 7.73
C VAL A 493 13.70 10.25 8.30
N GLN A 494 14.68 9.94 7.44
CA GLN A 494 16.02 9.49 7.85
C GLN A 494 16.93 10.62 8.36
N GLY A 495 16.61 11.88 8.05
CA GLY A 495 17.44 13.06 8.35
C GLY A 495 18.35 13.47 7.19
N ASP A 496 18.49 12.63 6.16
CA ASP A 496 19.29 12.86 4.95
C ASP A 496 18.63 13.82 3.94
N ALA A 497 17.81 14.77 4.43
CA ALA A 497 17.02 15.69 3.62
C ALA A 497 17.88 16.47 2.60
N GLN A 498 19.10 16.85 2.97
CA GLN A 498 20.03 17.58 2.09
C GLN A 498 20.55 16.76 0.90
N LEU A 499 20.85 15.47 1.10
CA LEU A 499 21.47 14.63 0.07
C LEU A 499 20.47 14.16 -0.98
N ALA A 500 19.21 13.95 -0.59
CA ALA A 500 18.15 13.56 -1.52
C ALA A 500 17.52 14.75 -2.26
N SER A 501 17.28 15.87 -1.57
CA SER A 501 16.37 16.93 -2.02
C SER A 501 16.72 17.51 -3.39
N GLY A 502 17.92 18.05 -3.60
CA GLY A 502 18.22 18.81 -4.82
C GLY A 502 18.00 18.02 -6.13
N GLU A 503 18.44 16.76 -6.17
CA GLU A 503 18.30 15.92 -7.37
C GLU A 503 16.93 15.24 -7.47
N GLN A 504 16.37 14.75 -6.35
CA GLN A 504 15.02 14.18 -6.39
C GLN A 504 13.95 15.23 -6.71
N MET A 505 14.11 16.47 -6.22
CA MET A 505 13.22 17.58 -6.58
C MET A 505 13.31 17.93 -8.08
N ARG A 506 14.49 17.76 -8.71
CA ARG A 506 14.67 17.84 -10.17
C ARG A 506 13.88 16.74 -10.89
N LEU A 507 13.99 15.49 -10.43
CA LEU A 507 13.27 14.35 -11.00
C LEU A 507 11.74 14.50 -10.85
N ILE A 508 11.26 14.87 -9.66
CA ILE A 508 9.85 15.17 -9.37
C ILE A 508 9.29 16.23 -10.33
N LYS A 509 10.02 17.32 -10.59
CA LYS A 509 9.58 18.35 -11.54
C LYS A 509 9.53 17.83 -12.98
N ILE A 510 10.54 17.06 -13.42
CA ILE A 510 10.57 16.46 -14.77
C ILE A 510 9.41 15.48 -14.99
N ASP A 511 9.12 14.62 -14.02
CA ASP A 511 8.00 13.68 -14.10
C ASP A 511 6.65 14.41 -14.06
N PHE A 512 6.52 15.45 -13.23
CA PHE A 512 5.33 16.30 -13.18
C PHE A 512 5.08 16.99 -14.51
N ASP A 513 6.08 17.64 -15.11
CA ASP A 513 5.95 18.32 -16.41
C ASP A 513 5.61 17.32 -17.53
N THR A 514 6.19 16.12 -17.48
CA THR A 514 5.89 15.03 -18.42
C THR A 514 4.43 14.57 -18.31
N ALA A 515 3.97 14.29 -17.09
CA ALA A 515 2.58 13.90 -16.82
C ALA A 515 1.58 15.03 -17.14
N TYR A 516 1.92 16.28 -16.79
CA TYR A 516 1.09 17.45 -17.04
C TYR A 516 0.93 17.72 -18.54
N THR A 517 2.03 17.68 -19.30
CA THR A 517 2.01 17.83 -20.76
C THR A 517 1.16 16.74 -21.40
N ARG A 518 1.39 15.46 -21.06
CA ARG A 518 0.62 14.33 -21.61
C ARG A 518 -0.87 14.45 -21.25
N TRP A 519 -1.20 14.87 -20.03
CA TRP A 519 -2.58 15.07 -19.61
C TRP A 519 -3.25 16.22 -20.36
N SER A 520 -2.56 17.33 -20.58
CA SER A 520 -3.07 18.45 -21.39
C SER A 520 -3.39 17.99 -22.82
N THR A 521 -2.49 17.22 -23.46
CA THR A 521 -2.74 16.65 -24.80
C THR A 521 -3.94 15.71 -24.83
N ILE A 522 -4.15 14.90 -23.79
CA ILE A 522 -5.33 14.02 -23.66
C ILE A 522 -6.61 14.85 -23.52
N VAL A 523 -6.62 15.82 -22.59
CA VAL A 523 -7.78 16.69 -22.32
C VAL A 523 -8.20 17.45 -23.57
N GLU A 524 -7.24 18.01 -24.31
CA GLU A 524 -7.48 18.76 -25.54
C GLU A 524 -7.92 17.85 -26.69
N GLY A 525 -7.16 16.78 -26.97
CA GLY A 525 -7.42 15.87 -28.09
C GLY A 525 -8.76 15.14 -27.99
N TYR A 526 -9.15 14.72 -26.79
CA TYR A 526 -10.42 14.04 -26.53
C TYR A 526 -11.53 15.00 -26.03
N LYS A 527 -11.26 16.31 -25.95
CA LYS A 527 -12.20 17.37 -25.54
C LYS A 527 -12.92 17.06 -24.22
N LEU A 528 -12.17 16.61 -23.22
CA LEU A 528 -12.73 16.13 -21.95
C LEU A 528 -13.41 17.27 -21.17
N ILE A 529 -14.63 17.02 -20.69
CA ILE A 529 -15.42 17.95 -19.87
C ILE A 529 -15.37 17.45 -18.42
N ASN A 530 -15.23 18.37 -17.45
CA ASN A 530 -15.17 18.08 -16.01
C ASN A 530 -14.08 17.06 -15.61
N TYR A 531 -12.95 17.09 -16.32
CA TYR A 531 -11.79 16.23 -16.07
C TYR A 531 -11.05 16.56 -14.75
N THR A 532 -10.44 15.54 -14.13
CA THR A 532 -9.63 15.70 -12.91
C THR A 532 -8.36 16.51 -13.20
N LYS A 533 -8.04 17.50 -12.37
CA LYS A 533 -6.91 18.41 -12.61
C LYS A 533 -5.64 17.92 -11.90
N LEU A 534 -4.50 17.92 -12.60
CA LEU A 534 -3.19 17.60 -12.03
C LEU A 534 -2.54 18.80 -11.30
N SER A 535 -3.03 20.03 -11.53
CA SER A 535 -2.49 21.26 -10.94
C SER A 535 -2.58 21.42 -9.40
N PRO A 536 -3.32 20.62 -8.61
CA PRO A 536 -3.07 20.51 -7.17
C PRO A 536 -1.67 19.98 -6.88
N VAL A 537 -1.28 18.87 -7.53
CA VAL A 537 0.00 18.17 -7.29
C VAL A 537 1.17 19.10 -7.52
N GLY A 538 1.15 19.88 -8.61
CA GLY A 538 2.17 20.87 -8.93
C GLY A 538 2.35 21.92 -7.83
N ARG A 539 1.25 22.46 -7.27
CA ARG A 539 1.34 23.44 -6.18
C ARG A 539 1.91 22.87 -4.89
N SER A 540 1.67 21.58 -4.60
CA SER A 540 2.31 20.92 -3.47
C SER A 540 3.78 20.56 -3.76
N ILE A 541 4.15 20.27 -5.01
CA ILE A 541 5.54 20.14 -5.48
C ILE A 541 6.31 21.47 -5.34
N ASP A 542 5.72 22.59 -5.75
CA ASP A 542 6.29 23.93 -5.57
C ASP A 542 6.46 24.30 -4.08
N GLN A 543 5.49 23.90 -3.24
CA GLN A 543 5.57 24.08 -1.79
C GLN A 543 6.70 23.27 -1.16
N ILE A 544 6.89 22.01 -1.56
CA ILE A 544 8.00 21.14 -1.09
C ILE A 544 9.36 21.78 -1.44
N ASP A 545 9.53 22.21 -2.70
CA ASP A 545 10.73 22.89 -3.18
C ASP A 545 11.03 24.18 -2.40
N LEU A 546 10.02 25.02 -2.19
CA LEU A 546 10.15 26.26 -1.40
C LEU A 546 10.50 26.00 0.07
N MET A 547 9.98 24.92 0.67
CA MET A 547 10.30 24.54 2.05
C MET A 547 11.71 23.95 2.18
N LEU A 548 12.18 23.22 1.17
CA LEU A 548 13.57 22.74 1.07
C LEU A 548 14.56 23.90 0.95
N GLN A 549 14.26 24.89 0.10
CA GLN A 549 15.07 26.11 -0.06
C GLN A 549 15.07 27.03 1.18
N GLN A 550 14.04 26.94 2.03
CA GLN A 550 13.95 27.74 3.27
C GLN A 550 14.71 27.14 4.45
N ASP A 551 15.00 25.84 4.44
CA ASP A 551 15.91 25.26 5.43
C ASP A 551 17.31 25.84 5.20
N LYS A 552 17.80 26.67 6.14
CA LYS A 552 19.08 27.38 6.00
C LYS A 552 20.30 26.46 5.95
N THR A 553 20.12 25.15 6.19
CA THR A 553 21.16 24.14 6.02
C THR A 553 21.23 23.58 4.60
N TYR A 554 20.26 23.93 3.73
CA TYR A 554 20.32 23.78 2.26
C TYR A 554 21.39 24.72 1.70
N VAL A 555 22.66 24.35 1.92
CA VAL A 555 23.79 24.90 1.17
C VAL A 555 23.52 24.57 -0.29
N ASP A 556 23.53 25.60 -1.12
CA ASP A 556 23.36 25.48 -2.57
C ASP A 556 24.56 24.74 -3.20
N VAL A 557 24.53 23.41 -3.11
CA VAL A 557 25.47 22.49 -3.78
C VAL A 557 25.22 22.50 -5.30
N ALA A 558 24.08 23.06 -5.74
CA ALA A 558 23.78 23.41 -7.12
C ALA A 558 24.34 24.78 -7.54
N ARG A 559 25.15 25.47 -6.71
CA ARG A 559 26.05 26.53 -7.19
C ARG A 559 26.89 25.96 -8.33
N PRO A 560 26.79 26.49 -9.56
CA PRO A 560 27.44 25.90 -10.70
C PRO A 560 28.96 26.08 -10.59
N VAL A 561 29.65 25.05 -10.13
CA VAL A 561 31.11 24.91 -10.22
C VAL A 561 31.45 24.78 -11.71
N TYR A 562 31.61 25.93 -12.37
CA TYR A 562 31.97 26.12 -13.78
C TYR A 562 31.30 25.09 -14.71
N GLY A 563 30.03 25.36 -15.09
CA GLY A 563 29.22 24.51 -15.98
C GLY A 563 30.07 23.87 -17.08
N SER A 564 30.09 22.53 -17.09
CA SER A 564 31.23 21.76 -17.58
C SER A 564 31.55 22.07 -19.04
N ARG A 565 32.79 21.82 -19.49
CA ARG A 565 33.13 22.07 -20.90
C ARG A 565 32.25 21.26 -21.85
N VAL A 566 31.82 20.06 -21.44
CA VAL A 566 30.76 19.28 -22.11
C VAL A 566 29.43 20.05 -22.19
N GLU A 567 28.99 20.68 -21.10
CA GLU A 567 27.77 21.51 -21.10
C GLU A 567 27.89 22.73 -22.03
N GLN A 568 29.04 23.39 -22.07
CA GLN A 568 29.31 24.52 -22.97
C GLN A 568 29.28 24.07 -24.45
N LEU A 569 29.88 22.91 -24.74
CA LEU A 569 29.85 22.29 -26.06
C LEU A 569 28.44 21.86 -26.48
N LEU A 570 27.62 21.35 -25.56
CA LEU A 570 26.21 21.03 -25.80
C LEU A 570 25.37 22.27 -26.11
N ARG A 571 25.63 23.42 -25.45
CA ARG A 571 24.97 24.69 -25.79
C ARG A 571 25.34 25.16 -27.20
N ALA A 572 26.62 25.09 -27.57
CA ALA A 572 27.08 25.42 -28.92
C ALA A 572 26.48 24.50 -29.99
N LEU A 573 26.47 23.18 -29.74
CA LEU A 573 25.86 22.18 -30.61
C LEU A 573 24.37 22.46 -30.86
N ASN A 574 23.61 22.82 -29.82
CA ASN A 574 22.19 23.14 -29.94
C ASN A 574 21.96 24.45 -30.72
N GLN A 575 22.83 25.45 -30.54
CA GLN A 575 22.78 26.70 -31.30
C GLN A 575 23.04 26.46 -32.80
N ASP A 576 24.02 25.62 -33.14
CA ASP A 576 24.32 25.30 -34.54
C ASP A 576 23.31 24.31 -35.17
N SER A 577 22.68 23.43 -34.38
CA SER A 577 21.51 22.66 -34.80
C SER A 577 20.35 23.58 -35.18
N ALA A 578 20.03 24.59 -34.35
CA ALA A 578 19.01 25.59 -34.66
C ALA A 578 19.36 26.44 -35.91
N ALA A 579 20.63 26.76 -36.13
CA ALA A 579 21.08 27.42 -37.36
C ALA A 579 20.90 26.53 -38.60
N ALA A 580 21.25 25.24 -38.51
CA ALA A 580 21.03 24.25 -39.58
C ALA A 580 19.53 24.04 -39.87
N GLN A 581 18.68 23.97 -38.84
CA GLN A 581 17.22 23.92 -38.97
C GLN A 581 16.66 25.19 -39.63
N THR A 582 17.28 26.34 -39.41
CA THR A 582 16.89 27.62 -40.04
C THR A 582 17.28 27.66 -41.53
N ALA A 583 18.50 27.22 -41.90
CA ALA A 583 18.93 27.13 -43.29
C ALA A 583 18.00 26.26 -44.16
N LEU A 584 17.46 25.18 -43.57
CA LEU A 584 16.47 24.29 -44.21
C LEU A 584 15.11 24.96 -44.51
N GLN A 585 14.77 26.09 -43.89
CA GLN A 585 13.48 26.77 -44.08
C GLN A 585 13.40 27.46 -45.45
N GLY A 586 13.07 26.67 -46.47
CA GLY A 586 13.00 27.07 -47.88
C GLY A 586 13.24 25.90 -48.82
N LEU A 587 14.03 24.90 -48.39
CA LEU A 587 14.45 23.75 -49.20
C LEU A 587 13.38 22.65 -49.37
N VAL A 588 12.10 23.01 -49.29
CA VAL A 588 10.94 22.08 -49.25
C VAL A 588 10.77 21.27 -50.55
N SER A 589 11.38 21.74 -51.66
CA SER A 589 11.46 21.06 -52.95
C SER A 589 12.46 19.90 -53.00
N TYR A 590 13.40 19.81 -52.05
CA TYR A 590 14.47 18.81 -52.05
C TYR A 590 14.08 17.59 -51.20
N THR A 591 14.17 16.37 -51.74
CA THR A 591 13.86 15.14 -50.96
C THR A 591 14.79 14.96 -49.77
N GLU A 592 16.01 15.49 -49.87
CA GLU A 592 17.06 15.47 -48.86
C GLU A 592 16.66 16.28 -47.62
N GLN A 593 15.88 17.36 -47.78
CA GLN A 593 15.47 18.27 -46.69
C GLN A 593 14.77 17.53 -45.54
N ARG A 594 13.93 16.53 -45.85
CA ARG A 594 13.24 15.72 -44.83
C ARG A 594 14.20 14.80 -44.06
N ALA A 595 15.17 14.20 -44.73
CA ALA A 595 16.16 13.32 -44.11
C ALA A 595 17.11 14.11 -43.18
N ILE A 596 17.55 15.29 -43.64
CA ILE A 596 18.38 16.23 -42.87
C ILE A 596 17.60 16.72 -41.65
N GLN A 597 16.32 17.11 -41.80
CA GLN A 597 15.46 17.54 -40.70
C GLN A 597 15.21 16.42 -39.66
N GLN A 598 14.94 15.19 -40.10
CA GLN A 598 14.80 14.04 -39.19
C GLN A 598 16.10 13.74 -38.43
N SER A 599 17.25 13.86 -39.08
CA SER A 599 18.55 13.62 -38.47
C SER A 599 18.94 14.73 -37.48
N LEU A 600 18.61 16.00 -37.75
CA LEU A 600 18.78 17.09 -36.77
C LEU A 600 17.93 16.86 -35.51
N ALA A 601 16.67 16.44 -35.65
CA ALA A 601 15.84 16.08 -34.50
C ALA A 601 16.38 14.89 -33.68
N GLN A 602 17.06 13.93 -34.34
CA GLN A 602 17.79 12.86 -33.63
C GLN A 602 19.04 13.40 -32.90
N LEU A 603 19.77 14.34 -33.50
CA LEU A 603 20.94 14.98 -32.87
C LEU A 603 20.53 15.76 -31.62
N ASP A 604 19.44 16.52 -31.68
CA ASP A 604 18.87 17.24 -30.53
C ASP A 604 18.45 16.27 -29.40
N SER A 605 17.85 15.13 -29.76
CA SER A 605 17.45 14.10 -28.78
C SER A 605 18.66 13.42 -28.10
N TYR A 606 19.74 13.15 -28.84
CA TYR A 606 20.99 12.66 -28.24
C TYR A 606 21.72 13.73 -27.42
N SER A 607 21.67 15.00 -27.83
CA SER A 607 22.18 16.15 -27.05
C SER A 607 21.49 16.25 -25.69
N GLN A 608 20.15 16.18 -25.66
CA GLN A 608 19.36 16.11 -24.42
C GLN A 608 19.69 14.87 -23.59
N THR A 609 19.86 13.71 -24.24
CA THR A 609 20.24 12.46 -23.56
C THR A 609 21.59 12.61 -22.86
N LEU A 610 22.63 13.11 -23.55
CA LEU A 610 23.95 13.32 -22.97
C LEU A 610 23.94 14.40 -21.88
N ALA A 611 23.16 15.47 -22.04
CA ALA A 611 22.95 16.48 -21.01
C ALA A 611 22.31 15.90 -19.74
N ASN A 612 21.47 14.88 -19.87
CA ASN A 612 20.94 14.13 -18.72
C ASN A 612 22.01 13.19 -18.14
N LEU A 613 22.73 12.42 -18.95
CA LEU A 613 23.82 11.54 -18.49
C LEU A 613 24.97 12.28 -17.77
N GLN A 614 25.18 13.57 -18.07
CA GLN A 614 26.15 14.44 -17.38
C GLN A 614 25.64 14.98 -16.02
N ARG A 615 24.31 15.02 -15.81
CA ARG A 615 23.70 15.35 -14.50
C ARG A 615 23.56 14.11 -13.61
N ASP A 616 23.15 12.99 -14.20
CA ASP A 616 23.02 11.67 -13.57
C ASP A 616 24.41 11.06 -13.24
N ARG A 617 25.16 11.64 -12.28
CA ARG A 617 26.53 11.25 -11.86
C ARG A 617 26.73 9.77 -11.43
N ILE A 618 25.65 8.99 -11.39
CA ILE A 618 25.62 7.58 -11.00
C ILE A 618 25.80 6.64 -12.22
N ARG A 619 25.61 7.15 -13.45
CA ARG A 619 25.69 6.34 -14.68
C ARG A 619 27.11 6.19 -15.21
N THR A 620 27.33 5.10 -15.93
CA THR A 620 28.62 4.70 -16.49
C THR A 620 29.09 5.61 -17.63
N TYR A 621 30.39 5.94 -17.57
CA TYR A 621 31.15 6.70 -18.59
C TYR A 621 30.93 6.17 -20.02
N ASP A 622 30.82 4.84 -20.18
CA ASP A 622 30.58 4.20 -21.47
C ASP A 622 29.24 4.58 -22.11
N ASP A 623 28.19 4.90 -21.33
CA ASP A 623 26.92 5.38 -21.87
C ASP A 623 27.06 6.79 -22.47
N GLN A 624 27.89 7.64 -21.86
CA GLN A 624 28.21 8.95 -22.40
C GLN A 624 28.98 8.80 -23.72
N ARG A 625 30.10 8.04 -23.73
CA ARG A 625 30.90 7.76 -24.94
C ARG A 625 30.05 7.17 -26.07
N ARG A 626 29.18 6.20 -25.74
CA ARG A 626 28.24 5.59 -26.70
C ARG A 626 27.25 6.60 -27.28
N THR A 627 26.79 7.56 -26.46
CA THR A 627 25.91 8.63 -26.93
C THR A 627 26.63 9.57 -27.89
N VAL A 628 27.89 9.97 -27.60
CA VAL A 628 28.70 10.78 -28.53
C VAL A 628 28.92 10.07 -29.87
N ALA A 629 29.26 8.78 -29.84
CA ALA A 629 29.46 7.98 -31.05
C ALA A 629 28.18 7.81 -31.89
N LEU A 630 26.98 7.93 -31.29
CA LEU A 630 25.72 8.01 -32.03
C LEU A 630 25.50 9.40 -32.64
N MET A 631 25.81 10.48 -31.90
CA MET A 631 25.73 11.86 -32.39
C MET A 631 26.64 12.09 -33.62
N GLN A 632 27.86 11.56 -33.61
CA GLN A 632 28.78 11.60 -34.75
C GLN A 632 28.22 10.89 -35.99
N ARG A 633 27.61 9.70 -35.84
CA ARG A 633 26.97 8.98 -36.96
C ARG A 633 25.77 9.75 -37.52
N VAL A 634 25.00 10.42 -36.66
CA VAL A 634 23.92 11.31 -37.10
C VAL A 634 24.49 12.49 -37.89
N ALA A 635 25.53 13.17 -37.40
CA ALA A 635 26.18 14.26 -38.11
C ALA A 635 26.73 13.85 -39.49
N GLN A 636 27.36 12.68 -39.60
CA GLN A 636 27.80 12.08 -40.88
C GLN A 636 26.62 11.85 -41.85
N ASN A 637 25.47 11.38 -41.36
CA ASN A 637 24.26 11.24 -42.17
C ASN A 637 23.68 12.59 -42.63
N ILE A 638 23.81 13.65 -41.82
CA ILE A 638 23.37 14.99 -42.22
C ILE A 638 24.29 15.56 -43.32
N ASP A 639 25.61 15.44 -43.17
CA ASP A 639 26.59 15.89 -44.18
C ASP A 639 26.42 15.14 -45.52
N ALA A 640 26.33 13.81 -45.49
CA ALA A 640 26.13 13.00 -46.69
C ALA A 640 24.83 13.33 -47.48
N ASN A 641 23.79 13.83 -46.80
CA ASN A 641 22.58 14.32 -47.47
C ASN A 641 22.69 15.80 -47.87
N THR A 642 23.52 16.59 -47.19
CA THR A 642 23.81 18.00 -47.55
C THR A 642 24.61 18.09 -48.84
N VAL A 643 25.61 17.22 -49.03
CA VAL A 643 26.33 17.08 -50.32
C VAL A 643 25.36 16.81 -51.47
N ARG A 644 24.46 15.83 -51.31
CA ARG A 644 23.44 15.49 -52.33
C ARG A 644 22.47 16.63 -52.63
N LEU A 645 22.14 17.44 -51.62
CA LEU A 645 21.28 18.61 -51.76
C LEU A 645 21.97 19.70 -52.59
N GLU A 646 23.25 19.98 -52.31
CA GLU A 646 24.07 20.91 -53.09
C GLU A 646 24.27 20.45 -54.53
N ASP A 647 24.64 19.18 -54.76
CA ASP A 647 24.78 18.59 -56.10
C ASP A 647 23.49 18.77 -56.92
N ARG A 648 22.34 18.55 -56.29
CA ARG A 648 21.03 18.76 -56.92
C ARG A 648 20.72 20.23 -57.17
N ALA A 649 21.05 21.13 -56.24
CA ALA A 649 20.86 22.57 -56.42
C ALA A 649 21.78 23.13 -57.52
N LEU A 650 22.98 22.57 -57.68
CA LEU A 650 23.90 22.86 -58.79
C LEU A 650 23.33 22.37 -60.12
N ALA A 651 22.85 21.11 -60.18
CA ALA A 651 22.24 20.54 -61.38
C ALA A 651 20.98 21.30 -61.83
N LEU A 652 20.13 21.74 -60.89
CA LEU A 652 18.95 22.56 -61.14
C LEU A 652 19.26 24.03 -61.41
N ARG A 653 20.51 24.48 -61.20
CA ARG A 653 20.95 25.89 -61.22
C ARG A 653 20.22 26.80 -60.24
N ASP A 654 19.68 26.22 -59.17
CA ASP A 654 18.98 26.93 -58.09
C ASP A 654 20.01 27.63 -57.17
N ARG A 655 20.02 28.97 -57.24
CA ARG A 655 20.93 29.80 -56.44
C ARG A 655 20.55 29.84 -54.96
N ASP A 656 19.26 29.77 -54.61
CA ASP A 656 18.84 29.77 -53.20
C ASP A 656 19.18 28.41 -52.56
N GLY A 657 18.93 27.32 -53.29
CA GLY A 657 19.38 25.97 -52.96
C GLY A 657 20.90 25.89 -52.70
N GLN A 658 21.71 26.49 -53.58
CA GLN A 658 23.18 26.53 -53.43
C GLN A 658 23.62 27.34 -52.21
N LEU A 659 23.03 28.53 -51.99
CA LEU A 659 23.38 29.40 -50.86
C LEU A 659 23.05 28.72 -49.51
N ARG A 660 21.85 28.13 -49.40
CA ARG A 660 21.41 27.43 -48.19
C ARG A 660 22.15 26.13 -47.94
N GLY A 661 22.52 25.40 -49.00
CA GLY A 661 23.44 24.26 -48.89
C GLY A 661 24.76 24.67 -48.25
N ALA A 662 25.37 25.76 -48.73
CA ALA A 662 26.60 26.30 -48.17
C ALA A 662 26.44 26.89 -46.75
N GLU A 663 25.25 27.33 -46.32
CA GLU A 663 24.95 27.69 -44.92
C GLU A 663 24.81 26.46 -44.02
N LEU A 664 24.19 25.41 -44.55
CA LEU A 664 24.03 24.13 -43.87
C LEU A 664 25.39 23.43 -43.68
N ARG A 665 26.25 23.34 -44.70
CA ARG A 665 27.63 22.83 -44.54
C ARG A 665 28.40 23.62 -43.50
N ARG A 666 28.41 24.96 -43.56
CA ARG A 666 29.11 25.79 -42.57
C ARG A 666 28.64 25.54 -41.14
N SER A 667 27.38 25.16 -40.94
CA SER A 667 26.84 24.81 -39.62
C SER A 667 27.19 23.37 -39.21
N LEU A 668 27.28 22.45 -40.18
CA LEU A 668 27.76 21.07 -39.96
C LEU A 668 29.26 21.00 -39.64
N GLU A 669 30.08 21.87 -40.22
CA GLU A 669 31.50 22.03 -39.86
C GLU A 669 31.65 22.38 -38.36
N ARG A 670 30.81 23.28 -37.84
CA ARG A 670 30.81 23.65 -36.41
C ARG A 670 30.23 22.56 -35.51
N ILE A 671 29.15 21.90 -35.93
CA ILE A 671 28.59 20.71 -35.25
C ILE A 671 29.65 19.61 -35.12
N ASN A 672 30.34 19.26 -36.21
CA ASN A 672 31.41 18.25 -36.20
C ASN A 672 32.59 18.68 -35.31
N GLY A 673 32.97 19.97 -35.32
CA GLY A 673 33.94 20.52 -34.38
C GLY A 673 33.53 20.33 -32.91
N ALA A 674 32.30 20.72 -32.57
CA ALA A 674 31.76 20.57 -31.22
C ALA A 674 31.66 19.11 -30.77
N LEU A 675 31.30 18.18 -31.67
CA LEU A 675 31.25 16.74 -31.39
C LEU A 675 32.64 16.14 -31.17
N ASN A 676 33.66 16.58 -31.91
CA ASN A 676 35.04 16.12 -31.73
C ASN A 676 35.71 16.69 -30.47
N ASP A 677 35.36 17.92 -30.08
CA ASP A 677 35.73 18.46 -28.76
C ASP A 677 35.03 17.68 -27.64
N LEU A 678 33.73 17.42 -27.80
CA LEU A 678 32.93 16.74 -26.79
C LEU A 678 33.31 15.25 -26.65
N GLU A 679 33.71 14.57 -27.72
CA GLU A 679 34.37 13.26 -27.63
C GLU A 679 35.67 13.33 -26.83
N ARG A 680 36.49 14.37 -27.02
CA ARG A 680 37.76 14.53 -26.27
C ARG A 680 37.53 14.81 -24.78
N GLU A 681 36.51 15.59 -24.43
CA GLU A 681 36.16 15.83 -23.02
C GLU A 681 35.47 14.62 -22.36
N VAL A 682 34.76 13.78 -23.12
CA VAL A 682 34.15 12.51 -22.66
C VAL A 682 35.12 11.31 -22.79
N ASN A 683 36.38 11.57 -23.17
CA ASN A 683 37.51 10.63 -23.15
C ASN A 683 38.63 11.07 -22.17
N GLN A 684 38.37 12.09 -21.34
CA GLN A 684 39.18 12.50 -20.19
C GLN A 684 38.49 12.14 -18.86
#